data_AF-A0A2K2TY52-F1
#
_entry.id   AF-A0A2K2TY52-F1
#
_cell.length_a   1.000
_cell.length_b   1.000
_cell.length_c   1.000
_cell.angle_alpha   90.00
_cell.angle_beta   90.00
_cell.angle_gamma   90.00
#
_symmetry.space_group_name_H-M   'P 1'
#
loop_
_entity.id
_entity.type
_entity.pdbx_description
1 polymer ?
#
loop_
_entity_poly.entity_id
_entity_poly.type
_entity_poly.pdbx_seq_one_letter_code
_entity_poly.pdbx_strand_id
1 'polypeptide(L)'
;MYSYEWDVETGGYKLNNTPLSFSKEPRPVYYKELDILGFDQYWKYDKSDVFPYMWAEANNYYYRGRLVAKTKGGSLYKRPEIILIDDPEPDGDYLRFVDIPVMVEKNREIMESLAQETIKKIYNYFMEFRNKVDVFYVAFSGGKDSVVTLDLVSRALPHNDFKVLFGDTGMEFPDTYETANNIEEWCGAQNIDFLRAKSEFNPEYTWSQFGPPATVIRWCCSVHKTSPQILMLRKVTEKEDFTGMAFVGVRGSESISRSEYDYVSLGEKHKGQWSCNPILEWNSAELYLYIFTRKLILNEAYKKGNRRAGCLVCPGASERNEYMARACYCDEFDALVSKIEDHYRQNFQSDERLKEFIENGGWKARKNGRDLHFLPKYSDHIEKNNIIIQLNNPNTDWKIWMKTVGVLQEDNGSYNIIHRGKCYCFEVIESVDSVTVSIANEIAKRDPLFIKFFKNVFKKATQCIGCHECEADCHNGCLTMENGTVHISDKCKHCSDCHKALKGCLVYNSIEMPKGETGNMKDMSLNSYSHFAPKVEWFEQFLKYEDEFDDNHSLGSQMYSFFKRFLRDSNMIINNHFSPVARVVKNLGLSNLSAWGIMLANAVYSPQLRWFVRNLEFYTDYPKDYTIAMLQDAGAKETWAKDIWSCFNRFTALHFGNIGMGTGKREKNKLVAVYRTAWNNPDPVVILYSLYKFAEMCGGYYNFTLSRLLDHDVDSDGISPTQIFGLNRDTMVRLLNGLAANYSEFITVSFTIDLDNIYLKSEKSSEDVLELF
;
A
#
# COMPACT_ATOMS: atom_id res chain seq x y z
N MET A 1 15.78 14.80 -19.98
CA MET A 1 15.02 16.05 -19.71
C MET A 1 15.87 17.28 -19.97
N TYR A 2 15.45 18.07 -20.94
CA TYR A 2 15.92 19.43 -21.21
C TYR A 2 15.39 20.40 -20.14
N SER A 3 16.23 21.35 -19.73
CA SER A 3 15.77 22.53 -18.99
C SER A 3 15.05 23.51 -19.92
N TYR A 4 14.36 24.50 -19.36
CA TYR A 4 13.75 25.59 -20.14
C TYR A 4 13.83 26.92 -19.41
N GLU A 5 13.76 28.00 -20.19
CA GLU A 5 13.67 29.38 -19.73
C GLU A 5 12.40 30.03 -20.28
N TRP A 6 11.74 30.87 -19.49
CA TRP A 6 10.58 31.62 -19.93
C TRP A 6 10.97 32.64 -21.01
N ASP A 7 10.18 32.70 -22.07
CA ASP A 7 10.39 33.60 -23.21
C ASP A 7 9.33 34.70 -23.21
N VAL A 8 9.77 35.94 -22.94
CA VAL A 8 8.88 37.12 -22.85
C VAL A 8 8.22 37.44 -24.19
N GLU A 9 8.90 37.14 -25.30
CA GLU A 9 8.41 37.42 -26.66
C GLU A 9 7.20 36.57 -27.00
N THR A 10 7.30 35.25 -26.82
CA THR A 10 6.20 34.32 -27.09
C THR A 10 5.22 34.21 -25.93
N GLY A 11 5.64 34.55 -24.72
CA GLY A 11 4.92 34.26 -23.49
C GLY A 11 5.00 32.80 -23.04
N GLY A 12 5.72 31.96 -23.78
CA GLY A 12 5.96 30.55 -23.52
C GLY A 12 7.36 30.31 -22.96
N TYR A 13 8.00 29.23 -23.38
CA TYR A 13 9.37 28.89 -22.97
C TYR A 13 10.22 28.38 -24.13
N LYS A 14 11.54 28.45 -23.92
CA LYS A 14 12.56 27.86 -24.79
C LYS A 14 13.30 26.76 -24.04
N LEU A 15 13.43 25.59 -24.65
CA LEU A 15 14.21 24.46 -24.19
C LEU A 15 15.70 24.75 -24.39
N ASN A 16 16.51 24.32 -23.43
CA ASN A 16 17.96 24.52 -23.39
C ASN A 16 18.66 23.17 -23.14
N ASN A 17 19.88 23.00 -23.68
CA ASN A 17 20.67 21.76 -23.61
C ASN A 17 21.20 21.40 -22.21
N THR A 18 20.96 22.23 -21.19
CA THR A 18 21.36 21.94 -19.81
C THR A 18 20.46 20.83 -19.25
N PRO A 19 21.02 19.78 -18.63
CA PRO A 19 20.23 18.71 -18.04
C PRO A 19 19.43 19.26 -16.85
N LEU A 20 18.13 18.97 -16.84
CA LEU A 20 17.25 19.29 -15.71
C LEU A 20 17.15 18.08 -14.79
N SER A 21 17.54 18.22 -13.52
CA SER A 21 17.47 17.13 -12.53
C SER A 21 16.05 16.88 -12.01
N PHE A 22 15.17 17.89 -12.07
CA PHE A 22 13.79 17.79 -11.59
C PHE A 22 12.82 18.64 -12.43
N SER A 23 11.72 18.04 -12.91
CA SER A 23 10.66 18.73 -13.65
C SER A 23 9.78 19.56 -12.71
N LYS A 24 9.51 20.82 -13.07
CA LYS A 24 8.52 21.65 -12.37
C LYS A 24 7.08 21.45 -12.86
N GLU A 25 6.90 20.50 -13.77
CA GLU A 25 5.63 20.15 -14.42
C GLU A 25 4.84 21.38 -14.94
N PRO A 26 5.44 22.25 -15.80
CA PRO A 26 4.71 23.36 -16.39
C PRO A 26 3.52 22.87 -17.21
N ARG A 27 2.41 23.60 -17.12
CA ARG A 27 1.20 23.35 -17.90
C ARG A 27 0.57 24.65 -18.42
N PRO A 28 -0.04 24.62 -19.61
CA PRO A 28 -0.75 25.77 -20.16
C PRO A 28 -1.99 26.09 -19.32
N VAL A 29 -2.31 27.37 -19.19
CA VAL A 29 -3.49 27.88 -18.47
C VAL A 29 -4.40 28.58 -19.47
N TYR A 30 -5.64 28.10 -19.54
CA TYR A 30 -6.67 28.62 -20.43
C TYR A 30 -7.75 29.36 -19.65
N TYR A 31 -8.65 30.04 -20.34
CA TYR A 31 -9.59 30.96 -19.69
C TYR A 31 -10.54 30.25 -18.71
N LYS A 32 -10.95 29.00 -18.98
CA LYS A 32 -11.85 28.25 -18.10
C LYS A 32 -11.24 28.04 -16.71
N GLU A 33 -9.95 27.72 -16.64
CA GLU A 33 -9.24 27.65 -15.36
C GLU A 33 -9.19 29.02 -14.66
N LEU A 34 -8.88 30.08 -15.41
CA LEU A 34 -8.82 31.45 -14.88
C LEU A 34 -10.17 31.86 -14.26
N ASP A 35 -11.27 31.60 -14.97
CA ASP A 35 -12.64 31.88 -14.50
C ASP A 35 -12.99 31.05 -13.25
N ILE A 36 -12.71 29.75 -13.25
CA ILE A 36 -12.99 28.86 -12.09
C ILE A 36 -12.26 29.36 -10.84
N LEU A 37 -11.02 29.80 -10.99
CA LEU A 37 -10.20 30.27 -9.87
C LEU A 37 -10.48 31.73 -9.48
N GLY A 38 -11.15 32.50 -10.32
CA GLY A 38 -11.52 33.90 -10.06
C GLY A 38 -10.46 34.92 -10.50
N PHE A 39 -9.64 34.61 -11.51
CA PHE A 39 -8.66 35.53 -12.08
C PHE A 39 -9.32 36.71 -12.82
N ASP A 40 -10.56 36.56 -13.27
CA ASP A 40 -11.37 37.61 -13.90
C ASP A 40 -11.64 38.82 -12.99
N GLN A 41 -11.47 38.67 -11.67
CA GLN A 41 -11.53 39.77 -10.70
C GLN A 41 -10.32 40.72 -10.79
N TYR A 42 -9.21 40.25 -11.38
CA TYR A 42 -7.93 40.95 -11.40
C TYR A 42 -7.40 41.21 -12.82
N TRP A 43 -7.71 40.33 -13.78
CA TRP A 43 -7.25 40.42 -15.17
C TRP A 43 -8.42 40.36 -16.17
N LYS A 44 -8.26 41.05 -17.31
CA LYS A 44 -9.16 40.94 -18.46
C LYS A 44 -8.57 40.01 -19.51
N TYR A 45 -9.40 39.22 -20.18
CA TYR A 45 -8.99 38.30 -21.24
C TYR A 45 -10.19 37.92 -22.12
N ASP A 46 -9.93 37.49 -23.36
CA ASP A 46 -10.96 37.29 -24.41
C ASP A 46 -11.83 36.03 -24.23
N LYS A 47 -11.72 35.33 -23.10
CA LYS A 47 -12.47 34.10 -22.77
C LYS A 47 -12.51 33.07 -23.90
N SER A 48 -11.37 32.88 -24.54
CA SER A 48 -11.18 31.97 -25.67
C SER A 48 -10.13 30.89 -25.36
N ASP A 49 -10.41 29.65 -25.79
CA ASP A 49 -9.56 28.47 -25.61
C ASP A 49 -8.66 28.18 -26.82
N VAL A 50 -8.55 29.10 -27.78
CA VAL A 50 -7.74 28.91 -29.01
C VAL A 50 -6.26 28.70 -28.65
N PHE A 51 -5.73 29.50 -27.72
CA PHE A 51 -4.39 29.36 -27.16
C PHE A 51 -4.42 29.64 -25.65
N PRO A 52 -3.42 29.16 -24.88
CA PRO A 52 -3.34 29.51 -23.46
C PRO A 52 -2.93 30.97 -23.27
N TYR A 53 -3.30 31.56 -22.14
CA TYR A 53 -2.91 32.93 -21.77
C TYR A 53 -1.60 32.95 -20.99
N MET A 54 -1.35 31.93 -20.18
CA MET A 54 -0.21 31.87 -19.28
C MET A 54 0.15 30.41 -18.97
N TRP A 55 1.15 30.22 -18.11
CA TRP A 55 1.58 28.89 -17.65
C TRP A 55 1.45 28.76 -16.15
N ALA A 56 1.28 27.54 -15.66
CA ALA A 56 1.33 27.23 -14.25
C ALA A 56 2.42 26.20 -13.94
N GLU A 57 3.21 26.45 -12.89
CA GLU A 57 4.11 25.47 -12.26
C GLU A 57 3.68 25.28 -10.81
N ALA A 58 3.30 24.06 -10.45
CA ALA A 58 2.66 23.79 -9.16
C ALA A 58 1.52 24.79 -8.86
N ASN A 59 1.71 25.71 -7.92
CA ASN A 59 0.74 26.74 -7.53
C ASN A 59 1.09 28.15 -7.97
N ASN A 60 2.10 28.31 -8.82
CA ASN A 60 2.59 29.58 -9.34
C ASN A 60 2.08 29.78 -10.77
N TYR A 61 1.65 30.98 -11.09
CA TYR A 61 1.13 31.38 -12.40
C TYR A 61 2.09 32.38 -13.04
N TYR A 62 2.53 32.06 -14.25
CA TYR A 62 3.55 32.78 -15.00
C TYR A 62 2.96 33.37 -16.27
N TYR A 63 2.84 34.70 -16.32
CA TYR A 63 2.40 35.42 -17.50
C TYR A 63 3.60 36.12 -18.14
N ARG A 64 3.92 35.72 -19.39
CA ARG A 64 5.06 36.23 -20.17
C ARG A 64 6.38 36.25 -19.40
N GLY A 65 6.65 35.17 -18.66
CA GLY A 65 7.86 34.97 -17.85
C GLY A 65 7.85 35.65 -16.48
N ARG A 66 6.85 36.48 -16.16
CA ARG A 66 6.67 37.07 -14.83
C ARG A 66 5.80 36.16 -13.97
N LEU A 67 6.20 35.94 -12.72
CA LEU A 67 5.36 35.30 -11.71
C LEU A 67 4.31 36.31 -11.23
N VAL A 68 3.07 36.17 -11.69
CA VAL A 68 2.01 37.17 -11.44
C VAL A 68 1.09 36.80 -10.27
N ALA A 69 0.89 35.50 -10.02
CA ALA A 69 -0.01 35.04 -8.97
C ALA A 69 0.40 33.68 -8.40
N LYS A 70 -0.10 33.39 -7.20
CA LYS A 70 -0.07 32.06 -6.59
C LYS A 70 -1.45 31.67 -6.07
N THR A 71 -1.79 30.39 -6.12
CA THR A 71 -2.97 29.87 -5.41
C THR A 71 -2.56 29.25 -4.07
N LYS A 72 -3.33 29.49 -3.02
CA LYS A 72 -3.11 28.91 -1.68
C LYS A 72 -4.40 28.29 -1.13
N GLY A 73 -4.25 27.15 -0.46
CA GLY A 73 -5.36 26.42 0.15
C GLY A 73 -6.33 25.87 -0.89
N GLY A 74 -7.60 25.84 -0.51
CA GLY A 74 -8.68 25.16 -1.22
C GLY A 74 -8.88 23.73 -0.73
N SER A 75 -10.08 23.23 -0.95
CA SER A 75 -10.54 21.89 -0.56
C SER A 75 -11.57 21.41 -1.58
N LEU A 76 -12.23 20.28 -1.33
CA LEU A 76 -13.29 19.81 -2.21
C LEU A 76 -14.41 20.85 -2.42
N TYR A 77 -14.78 21.57 -1.36
CA TYR A 77 -15.89 22.54 -1.38
C TYR A 77 -15.42 24.00 -1.36
N LYS A 78 -14.18 24.28 -0.97
CA LYS A 78 -13.63 25.62 -0.88
C LYS A 78 -12.70 25.91 -2.06
N ARG A 79 -13.00 26.97 -2.80
CA ARG A 79 -12.11 27.52 -3.84
C ARG A 79 -10.77 27.96 -3.25
N PRO A 80 -9.63 27.66 -3.91
CA PRO A 80 -8.32 28.21 -3.54
C PRO A 80 -8.30 29.74 -3.59
N GLU A 81 -7.55 30.37 -2.69
CA GLU A 81 -7.37 31.83 -2.67
C GLU A 81 -6.24 32.24 -3.63
N ILE A 82 -6.44 33.34 -4.37
CA ILE A 82 -5.43 33.95 -5.23
C ILE A 82 -4.60 34.95 -4.41
N ILE A 83 -3.28 34.80 -4.47
CA ILE A 83 -2.29 35.72 -3.91
C ILE A 83 -1.60 36.40 -5.10
N LEU A 84 -1.84 37.70 -5.25
CA LEU A 84 -1.15 38.52 -6.25
C LEU A 84 0.33 38.67 -5.86
N ILE A 85 1.21 38.46 -6.83
CA ILE A 85 2.66 38.62 -6.67
C ILE A 85 3.17 39.85 -7.44
N ASP A 86 2.49 40.18 -8.54
CA ASP A 86 2.83 41.28 -9.42
C ASP A 86 1.54 41.98 -9.87
N ASP A 87 1.67 43.23 -10.32
CA ASP A 87 0.52 44.04 -10.73
C ASP A 87 -0.10 43.49 -12.03
N PRO A 88 -1.44 43.56 -12.16
CA PRO A 88 -2.12 43.32 -13.43
C PRO A 88 -1.61 44.22 -14.56
N GLU A 89 -1.99 43.89 -15.80
CA GLU A 89 -1.49 44.65 -16.95
C GLU A 89 -1.88 46.13 -16.86
N PRO A 90 -0.96 47.06 -17.21
CA PRO A 90 -1.19 48.50 -17.12
C PRO A 90 -2.47 48.95 -17.82
N ASP A 91 -3.07 50.02 -17.31
CA ASP A 91 -4.29 50.64 -17.87
C ASP A 91 -5.50 49.67 -17.99
N GLY A 92 -5.43 48.50 -17.35
CA GLY A 92 -6.45 47.47 -17.42
C GLY A 92 -6.51 46.78 -18.78
N ASP A 93 -5.36 46.62 -19.44
CA ASP A 93 -5.20 45.90 -20.70
C ASP A 93 -5.54 44.40 -20.58
N TYR A 94 -5.80 43.78 -21.73
CA TYR A 94 -6.13 42.37 -21.84
C TYR A 94 -4.86 41.50 -21.79
N LEU A 95 -4.95 40.36 -21.11
CA LEU A 95 -3.96 39.30 -21.25
C LEU A 95 -3.91 38.86 -22.71
N ARG A 96 -2.69 38.69 -23.21
CA ARG A 96 -2.43 38.19 -24.55
C ARG A 96 -2.21 36.69 -24.52
N PHE A 97 -2.56 36.03 -25.61
CA PHE A 97 -2.22 34.62 -25.79
C PHE A 97 -0.71 34.40 -25.79
N VAL A 98 -0.31 33.20 -25.37
CA VAL A 98 0.99 32.64 -25.71
C VAL A 98 1.04 32.43 -27.22
N ASP A 99 2.08 32.95 -27.86
CA ASP A 99 2.36 32.73 -29.28
C ASP A 99 2.93 31.31 -29.48
N ILE A 100 2.00 30.34 -29.52
CA ILE A 100 2.32 28.93 -29.70
C ILE A 100 3.07 28.68 -31.02
N PRO A 101 2.68 29.23 -32.18
CA PRO A 101 3.44 29.04 -33.42
C PRO A 101 4.91 29.45 -33.32
N VAL A 102 5.21 30.65 -32.79
CA VAL A 102 6.59 31.12 -32.65
C VAL A 102 7.33 30.33 -31.57
N MET A 103 6.66 29.96 -30.46
CA MET A 103 7.25 29.10 -29.42
C MET A 103 7.64 27.72 -29.98
N VAL A 104 6.78 27.08 -30.77
CA VAL A 104 7.08 25.80 -31.43
C VAL A 104 8.28 25.96 -32.35
N GLU A 105 8.32 27.03 -33.16
CA GLU A 105 9.43 27.28 -34.08
C GLU A 105 10.77 27.42 -33.35
N LYS A 106 10.80 28.21 -32.27
CA LYS A 106 12.01 28.43 -31.46
C LYS A 106 12.58 27.14 -30.84
N ASN A 107 11.77 26.09 -30.71
CA ASN A 107 12.16 24.82 -30.11
C ASN A 107 12.23 23.64 -31.09
N ARG A 108 12.04 23.90 -32.39
CA ARG A 108 11.89 22.87 -33.43
C ARG A 108 13.03 21.85 -33.42
N GLU A 109 14.28 22.32 -33.43
CA GLU A 109 15.46 21.44 -33.54
C GLU A 109 15.56 20.44 -32.38
N ILE A 110 15.40 20.91 -31.13
CA ILE A 110 15.46 20.07 -29.93
C ILE A 110 14.32 19.04 -29.94
N MET A 111 13.10 19.48 -30.27
CA MET A 111 11.93 18.61 -30.27
C MET A 111 11.95 17.57 -31.37
N GLU A 112 12.42 17.93 -32.57
CA GLU A 112 12.59 16.98 -33.67
C GLU A 112 13.62 15.91 -33.29
N SER A 113 14.76 16.30 -32.71
CA SER A 113 15.79 15.37 -32.24
C SER A 113 15.24 14.41 -31.18
N LEU A 114 14.60 14.93 -30.12
CA LEU A 114 14.01 14.13 -29.05
C LEU A 114 12.96 13.13 -29.56
N ALA A 115 12.09 13.59 -30.47
CA ALA A 115 11.06 12.74 -31.05
C ALA A 115 11.66 11.63 -31.93
N GLN A 116 12.65 11.94 -32.77
CA GLN A 116 13.31 10.95 -33.63
C GLN A 116 14.08 9.90 -32.82
N GLU A 117 14.78 10.32 -31.76
CA GLU A 117 15.45 9.38 -30.85
C GLU A 117 14.43 8.44 -30.19
N THR A 118 13.32 8.98 -29.71
CA THR A 118 12.26 8.20 -29.06
C THR A 118 11.60 7.22 -30.04
N ILE A 119 11.29 7.65 -31.27
CA ILE A 119 10.74 6.79 -32.33
C ILE A 119 11.70 5.65 -32.66
N LYS A 120 13.00 5.95 -32.77
CA LYS A 120 14.03 4.93 -33.00
C LYS A 120 14.10 3.91 -31.85
N LYS A 121 14.02 4.37 -30.59
CA LYS A 121 13.98 3.48 -29.41
C LYS A 121 12.75 2.56 -29.46
N ILE A 122 11.55 3.11 -29.73
CA ILE A 122 10.31 2.33 -29.88
C ILE A 122 10.47 1.24 -30.93
N TYR A 123 10.95 1.60 -32.12
CA TYR A 123 11.15 0.64 -33.22
C TYR A 123 12.16 -0.46 -32.85
N ASN A 124 13.27 -0.11 -32.21
CA ASN A 124 14.28 -1.09 -31.78
C ASN A 124 13.69 -2.11 -30.80
N TYR A 125 12.94 -1.66 -29.79
CA TYR A 125 12.28 -2.57 -28.85
C TYR A 125 11.20 -3.40 -29.52
N PHE A 126 10.39 -2.82 -30.41
CA PHE A 126 9.46 -3.60 -31.22
C PHE A 126 10.17 -4.72 -31.97
N MET A 127 11.26 -4.42 -32.67
CA MET A 127 12.02 -5.42 -33.43
C MET A 127 12.64 -6.50 -32.54
N GLU A 128 13.05 -6.15 -31.32
CA GLU A 128 13.58 -7.11 -30.35
C GLU A 128 12.48 -8.07 -29.83
N PHE A 129 11.27 -7.55 -29.63
CA PHE A 129 10.17 -8.30 -29.01
C PHE A 129 9.17 -8.89 -30.00
N ARG A 130 9.24 -8.55 -31.29
CA ARG A 130 8.22 -8.94 -32.29
C ARG A 130 7.96 -10.44 -32.42
N ASN A 131 8.95 -11.26 -32.07
CA ASN A 131 8.84 -12.72 -32.09
C ASN A 131 8.75 -13.31 -30.67
N LYS A 132 8.66 -12.47 -29.63
CA LYS A 132 8.62 -12.85 -28.21
C LYS A 132 7.25 -12.61 -27.56
N VAL A 133 6.38 -11.84 -28.20
CA VAL A 133 5.06 -11.44 -27.67
C VAL A 133 3.98 -11.70 -28.72
N ASP A 134 2.77 -11.94 -28.24
CA ASP A 134 1.58 -12.21 -29.07
C ASP A 134 0.89 -10.93 -29.54
N VAL A 135 1.04 -9.83 -28.80
CA VAL A 135 0.38 -8.55 -29.11
C VAL A 135 1.17 -7.36 -28.61
N PHE A 136 1.34 -6.34 -29.45
CA PHE A 136 1.73 -5.00 -29.05
C PHE A 136 0.51 -4.12 -28.93
N TYR A 137 0.48 -3.28 -27.89
CA TYR A 137 -0.61 -2.31 -27.77
C TYR A 137 -0.18 -1.03 -27.05
N VAL A 138 -0.80 0.08 -27.40
CA VAL A 138 -0.71 1.33 -26.63
C VAL A 138 -1.75 1.29 -25.53
N ALA A 139 -1.31 1.34 -24.27
CA ALA A 139 -2.20 1.46 -23.11
C ALA A 139 -2.72 2.89 -23.03
N PHE A 140 -3.89 3.13 -23.63
CA PHE A 140 -4.48 4.45 -23.80
C PHE A 140 -5.37 4.83 -22.62
N SER A 141 -5.24 6.06 -22.12
CA SER A 141 -6.03 6.56 -20.99
C SER A 141 -6.83 7.83 -21.29
N GLY A 142 -6.78 8.34 -22.53
CA GLY A 142 -7.37 9.64 -22.90
C GLY A 142 -6.66 10.86 -22.27
N GLY A 143 -5.51 10.65 -21.63
CA GLY A 143 -4.69 11.72 -21.08
C GLY A 143 -3.59 12.18 -22.05
N LYS A 144 -3.03 13.37 -21.81
CA LYS A 144 -1.99 14.00 -22.64
C LYS A 144 -0.80 13.06 -22.90
N ASP A 145 -0.36 12.33 -21.88
CA ASP A 145 0.79 11.42 -21.94
C ASP A 145 0.51 10.21 -22.86
N SER A 146 -0.70 9.65 -22.79
CA SER A 146 -1.12 8.54 -23.66
C SER A 146 -1.35 8.96 -25.11
N VAL A 147 -1.80 10.20 -25.35
CA VAL A 147 -1.94 10.75 -26.72
C VAL A 147 -0.58 10.91 -27.39
N VAL A 148 0.41 11.48 -26.68
CA VAL A 148 1.77 11.60 -27.21
C VAL A 148 2.39 10.23 -27.46
N THR A 149 2.19 9.28 -26.54
CA THR A 149 2.70 7.90 -26.71
C THR A 149 2.10 7.25 -27.95
N LEU A 150 0.80 7.41 -28.21
CA LEU A 150 0.14 6.89 -29.40
C LEU A 150 0.71 7.50 -30.69
N ASP A 151 0.90 8.81 -30.75
CA ASP A 151 1.51 9.45 -31.93
C ASP A 151 2.94 8.96 -32.16
N LEU A 152 3.76 8.82 -31.11
CA LEU A 152 5.12 8.30 -31.25
C LEU A 152 5.15 6.85 -31.72
N VAL A 153 4.27 5.98 -31.20
CA VAL A 153 4.19 4.57 -31.58
C VAL A 153 3.66 4.39 -33.01
N SER A 154 2.60 5.11 -33.38
CA SER A 154 2.05 5.04 -34.76
C SER A 154 3.05 5.51 -35.82
N ARG A 155 3.97 6.41 -35.47
CA ARG A 155 5.06 6.82 -36.36
C ARG A 155 6.22 5.83 -36.41
N ALA A 156 6.39 5.01 -35.38
CA ALA A 156 7.46 4.04 -35.27
C ALA A 156 7.09 2.70 -35.91
N LEU A 157 5.83 2.29 -35.82
CA LEU A 157 5.36 0.94 -36.13
C LEU A 157 4.33 0.93 -37.26
N PRO A 158 4.25 -0.15 -38.06
CA PRO A 158 3.13 -0.37 -38.96
C PRO A 158 1.80 -0.40 -38.18
N HIS A 159 0.78 0.27 -38.71
CA HIS A 159 -0.51 0.48 -38.02
C HIS A 159 -1.27 -0.82 -37.69
N ASN A 160 -1.00 -1.90 -38.42
CA ASN A 160 -1.57 -3.22 -38.22
C ASN A 160 -0.76 -4.13 -37.29
N ASP A 161 0.43 -3.71 -36.84
CA ASP A 161 1.31 -4.49 -35.95
C ASP A 161 1.09 -4.19 -34.46
N PHE A 162 0.24 -3.22 -34.14
CA PHE A 162 -0.15 -2.90 -32.77
C PHE A 162 -1.62 -2.51 -32.66
N LYS A 163 -2.14 -2.53 -31.44
CA LYS A 163 -3.51 -2.11 -31.11
C LYS A 163 -3.52 -0.91 -30.17
N VAL A 164 -4.63 -0.21 -30.04
CA VAL A 164 -4.84 0.80 -28.99
C VAL A 164 -5.84 0.23 -28.00
N LEU A 165 -5.49 0.17 -26.71
CA LEU A 165 -6.35 -0.39 -25.68
C LEU A 165 -6.75 0.68 -24.67
N PHE A 166 -8.00 1.11 -24.73
CA PHE A 166 -8.61 2.01 -23.76
C PHE A 166 -9.31 1.21 -22.65
N GLY A 167 -8.92 1.43 -21.40
CA GLY A 167 -9.62 0.88 -20.23
C GLY A 167 -10.69 1.84 -19.75
N ASP A 168 -11.94 1.59 -20.15
CA ASP A 168 -13.12 2.33 -19.71
C ASP A 168 -13.49 1.90 -18.29
N THR A 169 -13.18 2.74 -17.30
CA THR A 169 -13.50 2.46 -15.89
C THR A 169 -14.94 2.78 -15.50
N GLY A 170 -15.72 3.40 -16.39
CA GLY A 170 -17.03 3.97 -16.07
C GLY A 170 -16.98 5.21 -15.17
N MET A 171 -15.79 5.66 -14.73
CA MET A 171 -15.61 6.77 -13.79
C MET A 171 -14.74 7.90 -14.35
N GLU A 172 -14.35 7.85 -15.63
CA GLU A 172 -13.51 8.86 -16.26
C GLU A 172 -14.22 10.22 -16.37
N PHE A 173 -13.45 11.29 -16.54
CA PHE A 173 -14.01 12.59 -16.93
C PHE A 173 -14.83 12.48 -18.24
N PRO A 174 -15.95 13.21 -18.38
CA PRO A 174 -16.66 13.35 -19.65
C PRO A 174 -15.73 13.67 -20.84
N ASP A 175 -14.83 14.64 -20.68
CA ASP A 175 -13.85 15.03 -21.71
C ASP A 175 -12.84 13.90 -22.05
N THR A 176 -12.61 12.95 -21.14
CA THR A 176 -11.80 11.74 -21.42
C THR A 176 -12.52 10.80 -22.38
N TYR A 177 -13.84 10.64 -22.24
CA TYR A 177 -14.63 9.86 -23.20
C TYR A 177 -14.68 10.53 -24.57
N GLU A 178 -14.84 11.86 -24.63
CA GLU A 178 -14.74 12.61 -25.89
C GLU A 178 -13.39 12.40 -26.56
N THR A 179 -12.29 12.49 -25.78
CA THR A 179 -10.95 12.24 -26.29
C THR A 179 -10.79 10.80 -26.80
N ALA A 180 -11.32 9.81 -26.08
CA ALA A 180 -11.29 8.41 -26.49
C ALA A 180 -12.08 8.17 -27.78
N ASN A 181 -13.27 8.77 -27.93
CA ASN A 181 -14.08 8.67 -29.15
C ASN A 181 -13.35 9.27 -30.36
N ASN A 182 -12.77 10.47 -30.21
CA ASN A 182 -12.03 11.12 -31.30
C ASN A 182 -10.78 10.31 -31.70
N ILE A 183 -10.09 9.69 -30.74
CA ILE A 183 -8.93 8.84 -31.01
C ILE A 183 -9.36 7.51 -31.65
N GLU A 184 -10.49 6.94 -31.25
CA GLU A 184 -11.05 5.74 -31.90
C GLU A 184 -11.40 6.01 -33.37
N GLU A 185 -12.05 7.14 -33.67
CA GLU A 185 -12.30 7.58 -35.05
C GLU A 185 -11.01 7.77 -35.85
N TRP A 186 -10.01 8.43 -35.24
CA TRP A 186 -8.70 8.61 -35.86
C TRP A 186 -8.00 7.26 -36.11
N CYS A 187 -8.04 6.33 -35.15
CA CYS A 187 -7.48 4.99 -35.31
C CYS A 187 -8.14 4.24 -36.47
N GLY A 188 -9.47 4.31 -36.58
CA GLY A 188 -10.21 3.73 -37.70
C GLY A 188 -9.78 4.30 -39.06
N ALA A 189 -9.60 5.62 -39.14
CA ALA A 189 -9.09 6.28 -40.35
C ALA A 189 -7.63 5.91 -40.69
N GLN A 190 -6.84 5.53 -39.69
CA GLN A 190 -5.46 5.06 -39.85
C GLN A 190 -5.33 3.54 -40.01
N ASN A 191 -6.43 2.78 -39.97
CA ASN A 191 -6.44 1.32 -39.95
C ASN A 191 -5.66 0.73 -38.75
N ILE A 192 -5.84 1.33 -37.57
CA ILE A 192 -5.34 0.86 -36.28
C ILE A 192 -6.54 0.30 -35.49
N ASP A 193 -6.40 -0.91 -34.95
CA ASP A 193 -7.45 -1.51 -34.11
C ASP A 193 -7.54 -0.79 -32.76
N PHE A 194 -8.67 -0.15 -32.49
CA PHE A 194 -8.98 0.43 -31.19
C PHE A 194 -9.89 -0.52 -30.38
N LEU A 195 -9.43 -0.92 -29.20
CA LEU A 195 -10.11 -1.81 -28.29
C LEU A 195 -10.59 -1.03 -27.06
N ARG A 196 -11.89 -1.11 -26.77
CA ARG A 196 -12.50 -0.54 -25.57
C ARG A 196 -12.83 -1.66 -24.58
N ALA A 197 -12.04 -1.76 -23.52
CA ALA A 197 -12.22 -2.75 -22.46
C ALA A 197 -12.96 -2.12 -21.27
N LYS A 198 -14.06 -2.75 -20.84
CA LYS A 198 -14.94 -2.25 -19.77
C LYS A 198 -15.43 -3.39 -18.89
N SER A 199 -15.60 -3.12 -17.60
CA SER A 199 -16.32 -4.01 -16.67
C SER A 199 -17.79 -4.15 -17.09
N GLU A 200 -18.37 -5.35 -16.95
CA GLU A 200 -19.81 -5.56 -17.14
C GLU A 200 -20.65 -4.86 -16.04
N PHE A 201 -20.03 -4.61 -14.88
CA PHE A 201 -20.65 -3.89 -13.78
C PHE A 201 -20.39 -2.40 -13.84
N ASN A 202 -21.42 -1.61 -13.55
CA ASN A 202 -21.29 -0.19 -13.34
C ASN A 202 -20.59 0.12 -11.98
N PRO A 203 -19.95 1.29 -11.85
CA PRO A 203 -19.32 1.70 -10.60
C PRO A 203 -20.28 1.69 -9.41
N GLU A 204 -21.52 2.14 -9.59
CA GLU A 204 -22.54 2.18 -8.53
C GLU A 204 -22.75 0.81 -7.87
N TYR A 205 -22.98 -0.23 -8.67
CA TYR A 205 -23.13 -1.60 -8.18
C TYR A 205 -21.87 -2.05 -7.45
N THR A 206 -20.70 -1.92 -8.08
CA THR A 206 -19.45 -2.38 -7.43
C THR A 206 -19.16 -1.64 -6.12
N TRP A 207 -19.43 -0.33 -6.03
CA TRP A 207 -19.24 0.41 -4.79
C TRP A 207 -20.21 -0.07 -3.70
N SER A 208 -21.46 -0.42 -4.07
CA SER A 208 -22.40 -1.02 -3.13
C SER A 208 -21.95 -2.37 -2.56
N GLN A 209 -21.13 -3.12 -3.32
CA GLN A 209 -20.62 -4.45 -2.91
C GLN A 209 -19.30 -4.38 -2.17
N PHE A 210 -18.39 -3.50 -2.59
CA PHE A 210 -17.04 -3.38 -2.03
C PHE A 210 -16.91 -2.27 -0.97
N GLY A 211 -17.83 -1.32 -0.93
CA GLY A 211 -17.60 0.01 -0.36
C GLY A 211 -16.71 0.89 -1.27
N PRO A 212 -16.61 2.19 -0.97
CA PRO A 212 -15.88 3.14 -1.81
C PRO A 212 -14.38 2.78 -1.87
N PRO A 213 -13.71 2.98 -3.02
CA PRO A 213 -12.29 2.69 -3.16
C PRO A 213 -11.45 3.59 -2.24
N ALA A 214 -10.36 3.03 -1.70
CA ALA A 214 -9.49 3.71 -0.74
C ALA A 214 -8.02 3.61 -1.15
N THR A 215 -7.14 4.37 -0.48
CA THR A 215 -5.73 4.48 -0.85
C THR A 215 -5.00 3.14 -0.79
N VAL A 216 -5.35 2.30 0.20
CA VAL A 216 -4.75 0.97 0.40
C VAL A 216 -5.60 -0.18 -0.14
N ILE A 217 -6.92 0.01 -0.28
CA ILE A 217 -7.82 -0.97 -0.91
C ILE A 217 -8.24 -0.45 -2.29
N ARG A 218 -7.35 -0.64 -3.28
CA ARG A 218 -7.54 -0.18 -4.67
C ARG A 218 -8.19 -1.24 -5.56
N TRP A 219 -9.22 -1.91 -5.06
CA TRP A 219 -9.95 -2.95 -5.80
C TRP A 219 -10.49 -2.44 -7.13
N CYS A 220 -10.83 -1.14 -7.24
CA CYS A 220 -11.40 -0.56 -8.44
C CYS A 220 -10.44 -0.60 -9.65
N CYS A 221 -9.12 -0.53 -9.45
CA CYS A 221 -8.16 -0.69 -10.54
C CYS A 221 -8.15 -2.12 -11.07
N SER A 222 -8.24 -3.11 -10.19
CA SER A 222 -8.37 -4.52 -10.57
C SER A 222 -9.65 -4.76 -11.37
N VAL A 223 -10.80 -4.35 -10.84
CA VAL A 223 -12.13 -4.68 -11.38
C VAL A 223 -12.49 -3.84 -12.62
N HIS A 224 -12.25 -2.53 -12.59
CA HIS A 224 -12.73 -1.63 -13.65
C HIS A 224 -11.68 -1.29 -14.71
N LYS A 225 -10.41 -1.69 -14.51
CA LYS A 225 -9.34 -1.34 -15.44
C LYS A 225 -8.56 -2.56 -15.91
N THR A 226 -7.91 -3.24 -14.99
CA THR A 226 -7.00 -4.34 -15.29
C THR A 226 -7.72 -5.57 -15.84
N SER A 227 -8.71 -6.09 -15.12
CA SER A 227 -9.36 -7.35 -15.48
C SER A 227 -10.05 -7.28 -16.84
N PRO A 228 -10.84 -6.22 -17.15
CA PRO A 228 -11.42 -6.05 -18.47
C PRO A 228 -10.40 -6.01 -19.60
N GLN A 229 -9.25 -5.35 -19.39
CA GLN A 229 -8.18 -5.27 -20.38
C GLN A 229 -7.56 -6.63 -20.69
N ILE A 230 -7.27 -7.43 -19.65
CA ILE A 230 -6.71 -8.78 -19.82
C ILE A 230 -7.69 -9.69 -20.55
N LEU A 231 -8.96 -9.69 -20.16
CA LEU A 231 -9.99 -10.52 -20.81
C LEU A 231 -10.22 -10.10 -22.27
N MET A 232 -10.18 -8.79 -22.56
CA MET A 232 -10.27 -8.29 -23.92
C MET A 232 -9.08 -8.75 -24.78
N LEU A 233 -7.86 -8.66 -24.25
CA LEU A 233 -6.67 -9.10 -24.97
C LEU A 233 -6.67 -10.61 -25.21
N ARG A 234 -7.12 -11.44 -24.25
CA ARG A 234 -7.33 -12.89 -24.46
C ARG A 234 -8.29 -13.16 -25.62
N LYS A 235 -9.43 -12.46 -25.62
CA LYS A 235 -10.44 -12.61 -26.68
C LYS A 235 -9.90 -12.21 -28.05
N VAL A 236 -9.14 -11.12 -28.14
CA VAL A 236 -8.60 -10.61 -29.41
C VAL A 236 -7.41 -11.43 -29.92
N THR A 237 -6.60 -11.97 -29.01
CA THR A 237 -5.45 -12.83 -29.36
C THR A 237 -5.83 -14.29 -29.54
N GLU A 238 -7.05 -14.67 -29.15
CA GLU A 238 -7.53 -16.06 -29.09
C GLU A 238 -6.60 -16.98 -28.27
N LYS A 239 -5.96 -16.41 -27.23
CA LYS A 239 -4.99 -17.09 -26.36
C LYS A 239 -5.24 -16.75 -24.90
N GLU A 240 -5.46 -17.77 -24.08
CA GLU A 240 -5.65 -17.63 -22.63
C GLU A 240 -4.35 -17.22 -21.90
N ASP A 241 -3.21 -17.72 -22.38
CA ASP A 241 -1.87 -17.53 -21.85
C ASP A 241 -1.04 -16.49 -22.64
N PHE A 242 -1.71 -15.55 -23.31
CA PHE A 242 -1.05 -14.55 -24.15
C PHE A 242 0.04 -13.76 -23.39
N THR A 243 1.11 -13.44 -24.10
CA THR A 243 2.16 -12.51 -23.66
C THR A 243 2.02 -11.22 -24.44
N GLY A 244 1.72 -10.10 -23.77
CA GLY A 244 1.58 -8.79 -24.42
C GLY A 244 2.74 -7.84 -24.10
N MET A 245 2.93 -6.83 -24.95
CA MET A 245 3.80 -5.68 -24.69
C MET A 245 3.02 -4.37 -24.80
N ALA A 246 2.83 -3.72 -23.65
CA ALA A 246 2.15 -2.45 -23.54
C ALA A 246 3.13 -1.29 -23.72
N PHE A 247 2.89 -0.39 -24.66
CA PHE A 247 3.49 0.96 -24.66
C PHE A 247 2.67 1.87 -23.74
N VAL A 248 3.30 2.40 -22.69
CA VAL A 248 2.62 3.13 -21.62
C VAL A 248 3.15 4.57 -21.53
N GLY A 249 2.24 5.54 -21.47
CA GLY A 249 2.56 6.95 -21.26
C GLY A 249 2.89 7.28 -19.81
N VAL A 250 4.01 6.77 -19.31
CA VAL A 250 4.58 7.11 -17.99
C VAL A 250 5.83 7.96 -18.19
N ARG A 251 5.97 9.02 -17.38
CA ARG A 251 7.18 9.84 -17.31
C ARG A 251 7.82 9.70 -15.93
N GLY A 252 9.13 9.53 -15.88
CA GLY A 252 9.89 9.45 -14.63
C GLY A 252 9.80 10.74 -13.82
N SER A 253 9.55 11.86 -14.50
CA SER A 253 9.42 13.19 -13.89
C SER A 253 8.12 13.42 -13.12
N GLU A 254 7.14 12.49 -13.18
CA GLU A 254 5.85 12.65 -12.51
C GLU A 254 5.92 12.41 -11.00
N SER A 255 6.82 11.54 -10.53
CA SER A 255 7.04 11.27 -9.12
C SER A 255 8.37 10.54 -8.87
N ILE A 256 8.91 10.63 -7.65
CA ILE A 256 10.11 9.89 -7.22
C ILE A 256 9.94 8.38 -7.46
N SER A 257 8.76 7.81 -7.21
CA SER A 257 8.53 6.38 -7.46
C SER A 257 8.58 6.00 -8.94
N ARG A 258 8.31 6.95 -9.85
CA ARG A 258 8.32 6.72 -11.30
C ARG A 258 9.71 6.97 -11.90
N SER A 259 10.60 7.70 -11.24
CA SER A 259 11.99 7.87 -11.70
C SER A 259 12.78 6.56 -11.67
N GLU A 260 12.35 5.61 -10.82
CA GLU A 260 12.97 4.28 -10.69
C GLU A 260 12.41 3.25 -11.69
N TYR A 261 11.48 3.64 -12.58
CA TYR A 261 10.93 2.71 -13.56
C TYR A 261 11.95 2.42 -14.65
N ASP A 262 12.03 1.16 -15.07
CA ASP A 262 12.80 0.78 -16.24
C ASP A 262 12.09 1.20 -17.53
N TYR A 263 12.87 1.39 -18.60
CA TYR A 263 12.31 1.65 -19.93
C TYR A 263 11.48 0.46 -20.42
N VAL A 264 11.92 -0.77 -20.12
CA VAL A 264 11.18 -2.02 -20.34
C VAL A 264 11.17 -2.86 -19.07
N SER A 265 10.00 -3.32 -18.64
CA SER A 265 9.83 -4.20 -17.47
C SER A 265 8.90 -5.38 -17.78
N LEU A 266 9.05 -6.49 -17.05
CA LEU A 266 8.20 -7.68 -17.17
C LEU A 266 7.46 -7.92 -15.86
N GLY A 267 6.15 -8.15 -15.92
CA GLY A 267 5.42 -8.73 -14.80
C GLY A 267 5.05 -7.76 -13.67
N GLU A 268 5.43 -6.48 -13.75
CA GLU A 268 5.20 -5.50 -12.67
C GLU A 268 3.71 -5.25 -12.39
N LYS A 269 2.88 -5.17 -13.43
CA LYS A 269 1.43 -5.01 -13.30
C LYS A 269 0.68 -6.34 -13.40
N HIS A 270 1.03 -7.15 -14.40
CA HIS A 270 0.42 -8.46 -14.66
C HIS A 270 1.51 -9.46 -15.06
N LYS A 271 1.46 -10.66 -14.50
CA LYS A 271 2.36 -11.75 -14.90
C LYS A 271 2.23 -12.00 -16.41
N GLY A 272 3.36 -12.12 -17.10
CA GLY A 272 3.39 -12.34 -18.55
C GLY A 272 3.14 -11.11 -19.42
N GLN A 273 3.05 -9.91 -18.85
CA GLN A 273 2.92 -8.66 -19.62
C GLN A 273 4.20 -7.82 -19.51
N TRP A 274 4.76 -7.49 -20.67
CA TRP A 274 5.83 -6.52 -20.81
C TRP A 274 5.25 -5.10 -20.82
N SER A 275 5.96 -4.16 -20.21
CA SER A 275 5.67 -2.73 -20.28
C SER A 275 6.86 -2.03 -20.91
N CYS A 276 6.62 -1.17 -21.88
CA CYS A 276 7.58 -0.23 -22.45
C CYS A 276 7.12 1.18 -22.10
N ASN A 277 8.01 2.05 -21.63
CA ASN A 277 7.70 3.42 -21.21
C ASN A 277 8.39 4.42 -22.16
N PRO A 278 7.86 4.70 -23.37
CA PRO A 278 8.63 5.40 -24.40
C PRO A 278 9.04 6.82 -24.04
N ILE A 279 8.19 7.50 -23.27
CA ILE A 279 8.36 8.88 -22.83
C ILE A 279 8.89 8.97 -21.39
N LEU A 280 9.48 7.89 -20.85
CA LEU A 280 9.98 7.85 -19.47
C LEU A 280 10.91 9.03 -19.15
N GLU A 281 11.76 9.40 -20.10
CA GLU A 281 12.77 10.46 -19.94
C GLU A 281 12.26 11.86 -20.29
N TRP A 282 10.99 11.98 -20.70
CA TRP A 282 10.35 13.25 -21.07
C TRP A 282 9.80 13.98 -19.84
N ASN A 283 9.82 15.31 -19.86
CA ASN A 283 9.14 16.18 -18.90
C ASN A 283 7.87 16.80 -19.51
N SER A 284 7.09 17.56 -18.72
CA SER A 284 5.83 18.10 -19.22
C SER A 284 6.01 19.26 -20.20
N ALA A 285 7.13 19.99 -20.14
CA ALA A 285 7.44 21.05 -21.10
C ALA A 285 7.62 20.45 -22.50
N GLU A 286 8.46 19.43 -22.61
CA GLU A 286 8.67 18.65 -23.84
C GLU A 286 7.35 18.04 -24.33
N LEU A 287 6.54 17.48 -23.41
CA LEU A 287 5.26 16.88 -23.73
C LEU A 287 4.26 17.87 -24.35
N TYR A 288 4.02 19.01 -23.70
CA TYR A 288 3.09 20.03 -24.22
C TYR A 288 3.59 20.66 -25.51
N LEU A 289 4.90 20.91 -25.59
CA LEU A 289 5.51 21.43 -26.81
C LEU A 289 5.35 20.44 -27.98
N TYR A 290 5.48 19.13 -27.74
CA TYR A 290 5.20 18.12 -28.75
C TYR A 290 3.73 18.09 -29.18
N ILE A 291 2.79 18.17 -28.23
CA ILE A 291 1.35 18.26 -28.50
C ILE A 291 1.06 19.45 -29.41
N PHE A 292 1.64 20.62 -29.14
CA PHE A 292 1.46 21.81 -29.97
C PHE A 292 2.13 21.69 -31.33
N THR A 293 3.36 21.17 -31.38
CA THR A 293 4.12 20.94 -32.63
C THR A 293 3.33 20.06 -33.60
N ARG A 294 2.71 19.00 -33.08
CA ARG A 294 2.00 17.99 -33.86
C ARG A 294 0.49 18.22 -33.93
N LYS A 295 0.00 19.29 -33.30
CA LYS A 295 -1.43 19.64 -33.21
C LYS A 295 -2.27 18.45 -32.74
N LEU A 296 -1.76 17.72 -31.73
CA LEU A 296 -2.43 16.55 -31.18
C LEU A 296 -3.66 16.97 -30.37
N ILE A 297 -4.63 16.06 -30.26
CA ILE A 297 -5.81 16.25 -29.43
C ILE A 297 -5.37 16.45 -27.98
N LEU A 298 -5.74 17.59 -27.39
CA LEU A 298 -5.56 17.85 -25.97
C LEU A 298 -6.92 17.70 -25.28
N ASN A 299 -7.03 16.75 -24.36
CA ASN A 299 -8.23 16.54 -23.55
C ASN A 299 -8.64 17.85 -22.85
N GLU A 300 -9.90 18.25 -23.04
CA GLU A 300 -10.45 19.53 -22.58
C GLU A 300 -10.38 19.69 -21.05
N ALA A 301 -10.30 18.60 -20.28
CA ALA A 301 -10.12 18.66 -18.83
C ALA A 301 -8.84 19.43 -18.44
N TYR A 302 -7.78 19.35 -19.25
CA TYR A 302 -6.54 20.10 -19.02
C TYR A 302 -6.73 21.60 -19.26
N LYS A 303 -7.55 22.00 -20.24
CA LYS A 303 -7.88 23.42 -20.47
C LYS A 303 -8.75 24.00 -19.35
N LYS A 304 -9.56 23.15 -18.74
CA LYS A 304 -10.35 23.46 -17.54
C LYS A 304 -9.50 23.48 -16.25
N GLY A 305 -8.19 23.26 -16.33
CA GLY A 305 -7.24 23.37 -15.20
C GLY A 305 -7.02 22.08 -14.39
N ASN A 306 -7.55 20.93 -14.86
CA ASN A 306 -7.24 19.63 -14.25
C ASN A 306 -5.81 19.22 -14.60
N ARG A 307 -5.02 18.84 -13.60
CA ARG A 307 -3.62 18.39 -13.80
C ARG A 307 -3.51 16.99 -14.39
N ARG A 308 -4.55 16.18 -14.21
CA ARG A 308 -4.64 14.79 -14.68
C ARG A 308 -6.04 14.53 -15.22
N ALA A 309 -6.12 13.80 -16.31
CA ALA A 309 -7.35 13.20 -16.81
C ALA A 309 -7.34 11.72 -16.39
N GLY A 310 -8.38 11.28 -15.69
CA GLY A 310 -8.56 9.93 -15.17
C GLY A 310 -9.91 9.81 -14.45
N CYS A 311 -10.04 8.88 -13.49
CA CYS A 311 -11.28 8.75 -12.73
C CYS A 311 -11.57 10.03 -11.89
N LEU A 312 -12.83 10.49 -11.90
CA LEU A 312 -13.30 11.70 -11.21
C LEU A 312 -12.99 11.68 -9.71
N VAL A 313 -13.41 10.62 -8.99
CA VAL A 313 -13.23 10.48 -7.54
C VAL A 313 -12.22 9.36 -7.23
N CYS A 314 -10.94 9.65 -7.48
CA CYS A 314 -9.85 8.70 -7.22
C CYS A 314 -9.27 8.88 -5.80
N PRO A 315 -9.16 7.84 -4.95
CA PRO A 315 -8.55 7.97 -3.63
C PRO A 315 -7.05 8.32 -3.68
N GLY A 316 -6.41 8.23 -4.86
CA GLY A 316 -5.04 8.69 -5.10
C GLY A 316 -4.93 10.12 -5.64
N ALA A 317 -6.03 10.89 -5.69
CA ALA A 317 -6.02 12.29 -6.09
C ALA A 317 -5.73 13.21 -4.89
N SER A 318 -4.99 14.29 -5.15
CA SER A 318 -4.75 15.38 -4.18
C SER A 318 -5.96 16.32 -4.12
N GLU A 319 -6.23 16.92 -2.96
CA GLU A 319 -7.36 17.83 -2.70
C GLU A 319 -7.55 18.92 -3.77
N ARG A 320 -6.47 19.59 -4.20
CA ARG A 320 -6.57 20.64 -5.23
C ARG A 320 -7.09 20.14 -6.59
N ASN A 321 -6.80 18.89 -6.95
CA ASN A 321 -7.34 18.31 -8.18
C ASN A 321 -8.84 18.02 -8.03
N GLU A 322 -9.31 17.72 -6.82
CA GLU A 322 -10.71 17.40 -6.55
C GLU A 322 -11.59 18.65 -6.63
N TYR A 323 -11.11 19.81 -6.17
CA TYR A 323 -11.82 21.08 -6.38
C TYR A 323 -12.05 21.35 -7.88
N MET A 324 -10.99 21.29 -8.70
CA MET A 324 -11.11 21.55 -10.14
C MET A 324 -12.01 20.53 -10.81
N ALA A 325 -11.88 19.24 -10.48
CA ALA A 325 -12.73 18.18 -11.02
C ALA A 325 -14.21 18.43 -10.70
N ARG A 326 -14.53 18.69 -9.42
CA ARG A 326 -15.92 18.97 -9.00
C ARG A 326 -16.46 20.26 -9.62
N ALA A 327 -15.67 21.33 -9.67
CA ALA A 327 -16.09 22.60 -10.27
C ALA A 327 -16.38 22.47 -11.77
N CYS A 328 -15.68 21.59 -12.48
CA CYS A 328 -15.86 21.37 -13.91
C CYS A 328 -16.98 20.35 -14.25
N TYR A 329 -17.23 19.39 -13.36
CA TYR A 329 -18.10 18.22 -13.58
C TYR A 329 -18.92 17.94 -12.33
N CYS A 330 -19.69 18.94 -11.88
CA CYS A 330 -20.33 18.90 -10.57
C CYS A 330 -21.28 17.70 -10.43
N ASP A 331 -22.10 17.43 -11.44
CA ASP A 331 -23.12 16.40 -11.38
C ASP A 331 -22.51 15.00 -11.34
N GLU A 332 -21.56 14.69 -12.23
CA GLU A 332 -20.89 13.40 -12.28
C GLU A 332 -20.00 13.16 -11.05
N PHE A 333 -19.35 14.22 -10.55
CA PHE A 333 -18.52 14.14 -9.35
C PHE A 333 -19.37 13.92 -8.10
N ASP A 334 -20.44 14.71 -7.90
CA ASP A 334 -21.30 14.62 -6.73
C ASP A 334 -22.13 13.32 -6.74
N ALA A 335 -22.44 12.76 -7.92
CA ALA A 335 -23.04 11.43 -8.02
C ALA A 335 -22.14 10.33 -7.43
N LEU A 336 -20.82 10.43 -7.58
CA LEU A 336 -19.88 9.47 -6.96
C LEU A 336 -19.68 9.77 -5.46
N VAL A 337 -19.56 11.04 -5.08
CA VAL A 337 -19.39 11.44 -3.67
C VAL A 337 -20.60 11.05 -2.83
N SER A 338 -21.83 11.21 -3.35
CA SER A 338 -23.05 10.82 -2.62
C SER A 338 -23.05 9.34 -2.24
N LYS A 339 -22.47 8.45 -3.06
CA LYS A 339 -22.31 7.03 -2.69
C LYS A 339 -21.34 6.82 -1.54
N ILE A 340 -20.29 7.65 -1.45
CA ILE A 340 -19.39 7.65 -0.28
C ILE A 340 -20.16 8.11 0.94
N GLU A 341 -20.94 9.19 0.82
CA GLU A 341 -21.77 9.70 1.91
C GLU A 341 -22.75 8.61 2.40
N ASP A 342 -23.43 7.91 1.51
CA ASP A 342 -24.40 6.85 1.85
C ASP A 342 -23.77 5.72 2.68
N HIS A 343 -22.53 5.33 2.38
CA HIS A 343 -21.81 4.30 3.14
C HIS A 343 -21.40 4.76 4.54
N TYR A 344 -21.20 6.06 4.76
CA TYR A 344 -20.65 6.61 6.00
C TYR A 344 -21.69 7.37 6.84
N ARG A 345 -22.88 7.67 6.30
CA ARG A 345 -23.87 8.54 6.93
C ARG A 345 -24.21 8.14 8.36
N GLN A 346 -24.34 6.84 8.62
CA GLN A 346 -24.69 6.31 9.95
C GLN A 346 -23.55 6.45 10.98
N ASN A 347 -22.32 6.72 10.55
CA ASN A 347 -21.17 6.91 11.45
C ASN A 347 -21.08 8.32 12.03
N PHE A 348 -21.87 9.27 11.55
CA PHE A 348 -21.78 10.68 11.93
C PHE A 348 -23.08 11.20 12.55
N GLN A 349 -22.95 12.11 13.51
CA GLN A 349 -24.07 12.73 14.22
C GLN A 349 -24.79 13.82 13.42
N SER A 350 -24.14 14.37 12.40
CA SER A 350 -24.70 15.41 11.52
C SER A 350 -24.06 15.37 10.13
N ASP A 351 -24.79 15.90 9.14
CA ASP A 351 -24.31 15.98 7.75
C ASP A 351 -23.09 16.92 7.60
N GLU A 352 -22.94 17.93 8.46
CA GLU A 352 -21.76 18.81 8.44
C GLU A 352 -20.47 18.04 8.77
N ARG A 353 -20.51 17.16 9.78
CA ARG A 353 -19.34 16.32 10.13
C ARG A 353 -19.03 15.28 9.06
N LEU A 354 -20.07 14.75 8.40
CA LEU A 354 -19.88 13.86 7.25
C LEU A 354 -19.19 14.62 6.11
N LYS A 355 -19.67 15.82 5.77
CA LYS A 355 -19.04 16.66 4.74
C LYS A 355 -17.61 17.01 5.07
N GLU A 356 -17.30 17.36 6.32
CA GLU A 356 -15.92 17.60 6.77
C GLU A 356 -15.05 16.34 6.64
N PHE A 357 -15.59 15.15 6.99
CA PHE A 357 -14.90 13.88 6.78
C PHE A 357 -14.61 13.60 5.30
N ILE A 358 -15.58 13.90 4.42
CA ILE A 358 -15.42 13.76 2.97
C ILE A 358 -14.38 14.78 2.46
N GLU A 359 -14.52 16.05 2.79
CA GLU A 359 -13.62 17.13 2.37
C GLU A 359 -12.16 16.85 2.74
N ASN A 360 -11.92 16.29 3.92
CA ASN A 360 -10.59 15.89 4.40
C ASN A 360 -10.12 14.51 3.88
N GLY A 361 -10.89 13.86 2.99
CA GLY A 361 -10.55 12.58 2.39
C GLY A 361 -10.54 11.41 3.38
N GLY A 362 -11.34 11.46 4.45
CA GLY A 362 -11.32 10.47 5.52
C GLY A 362 -11.60 9.03 5.05
N TRP A 363 -12.48 8.83 4.07
CA TRP A 363 -12.75 7.50 3.49
C TRP A 363 -11.52 6.91 2.77
N LYS A 364 -10.63 7.76 2.26
CA LYS A 364 -9.43 7.34 1.53
C LYS A 364 -8.46 6.56 2.44
N ALA A 365 -8.58 6.70 3.76
CA ALA A 365 -7.77 6.00 4.76
C ALA A 365 -8.29 4.60 5.12
N ARG A 366 -9.48 4.20 4.62
CA ARG A 366 -10.11 2.91 4.90
C ARG A 366 -9.19 1.73 4.55
N LYS A 367 -9.14 0.74 5.45
CA LYS A 367 -8.29 -0.46 5.34
C LYS A 367 -9.06 -1.78 5.29
N ASN A 368 -10.32 -1.77 5.70
CA ASN A 368 -11.19 -2.94 5.84
C ASN A 368 -12.66 -2.48 5.94
N GLY A 369 -13.55 -3.36 6.39
CA GLY A 369 -14.98 -3.10 6.53
C GLY A 369 -15.42 -2.40 7.82
N ARG A 370 -14.51 -2.04 8.74
CA ARG A 370 -14.86 -1.52 10.08
C ARG A 370 -15.87 -0.36 10.05
N ASP A 371 -15.64 0.59 9.15
CA ASP A 371 -16.45 1.81 9.07
C ASP A 371 -17.60 1.66 8.05
N LEU A 372 -17.89 0.44 7.59
CA LEU A 372 -18.92 0.15 6.59
C LEU A 372 -20.00 -0.77 7.18
N HIS A 373 -21.25 -0.56 6.81
CA HIS A 373 -22.39 -1.35 7.31
C HIS A 373 -22.68 -2.59 6.43
N PHE A 374 -21.77 -3.57 6.45
CA PHE A 374 -21.97 -4.87 5.79
C PHE A 374 -22.24 -5.99 6.81
N LEU A 375 -23.16 -6.90 6.49
CA LEU A 375 -23.38 -8.09 7.31
C LEU A 375 -22.31 -9.16 7.01
N PRO A 376 -21.61 -9.72 8.02
CA PRO A 376 -20.63 -10.78 7.79
C PRO A 376 -21.27 -12.06 7.24
N LYS A 377 -20.93 -12.42 6.00
CA LYS A 377 -21.32 -13.70 5.39
C LYS A 377 -20.34 -14.84 5.63
N TYR A 378 -19.15 -14.54 6.14
CA TYR A 378 -18.09 -15.51 6.39
C TYR A 378 -17.47 -15.26 7.75
N SER A 379 -17.28 -16.32 8.54
CA SER A 379 -16.48 -16.31 9.76
C SER A 379 -15.66 -17.61 9.87
N ASP A 380 -14.54 -17.54 10.60
CA ASP A 380 -13.81 -18.74 10.99
C ASP A 380 -13.19 -18.57 12.38
N HIS A 381 -13.27 -19.62 13.20
CA HIS A 381 -12.76 -19.70 14.56
C HIS A 381 -12.25 -21.11 14.86
N ILE A 382 -11.59 -21.29 16.01
CA ILE A 382 -11.11 -22.60 16.47
C ILE A 382 -12.06 -23.11 17.56
N GLU A 383 -12.57 -24.32 17.40
CA GLU A 383 -13.37 -25.02 18.41
C GLU A 383 -12.86 -26.47 18.55
N LYS A 384 -12.55 -26.92 19.77
CA LYS A 384 -12.18 -28.32 20.09
C LYS A 384 -11.15 -28.95 19.12
N ASN A 385 -10.06 -28.22 18.84
CA ASN A 385 -8.99 -28.58 17.90
C ASN A 385 -9.37 -28.61 16.41
N ASN A 386 -10.55 -28.13 16.02
CA ASN A 386 -10.94 -27.93 14.63
C ASN A 386 -11.02 -26.43 14.31
N ILE A 387 -10.70 -26.08 13.07
CA ILE A 387 -11.07 -24.82 12.46
C ILE A 387 -12.50 -24.98 11.95
N ILE A 388 -13.40 -24.17 12.49
CA ILE A 388 -14.78 -24.09 12.06
C ILE A 388 -14.92 -22.87 11.14
N ILE A 389 -15.42 -23.09 9.93
CA ILE A 389 -15.70 -22.04 8.95
C ILE A 389 -17.22 -22.00 8.74
N GLN A 390 -17.83 -20.83 8.90
CA GLN A 390 -19.26 -20.63 8.73
C GLN A 390 -19.51 -19.68 7.56
N LEU A 391 -20.40 -20.10 6.68
CA LEU A 391 -20.86 -19.33 5.52
C LEU A 391 -22.36 -19.08 5.70
N ASN A 392 -22.78 -17.82 5.59
CA ASN A 392 -24.18 -17.42 5.60
C ASN A 392 -24.55 -16.89 4.21
N ASN A 393 -25.59 -17.46 3.60
CA ASN A 393 -26.10 -17.10 2.27
C ASN A 393 -24.99 -17.00 1.21
N PRO A 394 -24.25 -18.10 0.94
CA PRO A 394 -23.17 -18.09 -0.03
C PRO A 394 -23.70 -17.73 -1.44
N ASN A 395 -22.99 -16.85 -2.14
CA ASN A 395 -23.39 -16.40 -3.47
C ASN A 395 -23.13 -17.46 -4.56
N THR A 396 -22.19 -18.37 -4.34
CA THR A 396 -21.79 -19.41 -5.30
C THR A 396 -21.48 -20.71 -4.56
N ASP A 397 -21.59 -21.84 -5.25
CA ASP A 397 -21.25 -23.15 -4.71
C ASP A 397 -19.73 -23.23 -4.40
N TRP A 398 -19.39 -23.60 -3.16
CA TRP A 398 -18.01 -23.75 -2.71
C TRP A 398 -17.28 -24.89 -3.43
N LYS A 399 -18.00 -25.93 -3.90
CA LYS A 399 -17.43 -27.08 -4.61
C LYS A 399 -16.80 -26.65 -5.94
N ILE A 400 -17.40 -25.68 -6.62
CA ILE A 400 -16.84 -25.08 -7.84
C ILE A 400 -15.46 -24.47 -7.53
N TRP A 401 -15.39 -23.63 -6.50
CA TRP A 401 -14.15 -22.98 -6.08
C TRP A 401 -13.11 -23.97 -5.55
N MET A 402 -13.52 -25.08 -4.95
CA MET A 402 -12.61 -26.09 -4.41
C MET A 402 -11.70 -26.71 -5.49
N LYS A 403 -12.17 -26.77 -6.74
CA LYS A 403 -11.36 -27.19 -7.91
C LYS A 403 -10.09 -26.36 -8.11
N THR A 404 -10.04 -25.12 -7.60
CA THR A 404 -8.83 -24.28 -7.66
C THR A 404 -7.73 -24.74 -6.70
N VAL A 405 -8.08 -25.53 -5.68
CA VAL A 405 -7.16 -25.99 -4.63
C VAL A 405 -6.67 -27.40 -4.91
N GLY A 406 -7.55 -28.30 -5.32
CA GLY A 406 -7.18 -29.70 -5.54
C GLY A 406 -8.34 -30.54 -6.07
N VAL A 407 -8.17 -31.86 -6.04
CA VAL A 407 -9.19 -32.82 -6.46
C VAL A 407 -10.03 -33.21 -5.25
N LEU A 408 -11.32 -32.87 -5.27
CA LEU A 408 -12.29 -33.19 -4.22
C LEU A 408 -12.85 -34.60 -4.44
N GLN A 409 -12.94 -35.38 -3.35
CA GLN A 409 -13.56 -36.69 -3.27
C GLN A 409 -14.55 -36.68 -2.12
N GLU A 410 -15.73 -37.27 -2.33
CA GLU A 410 -16.79 -37.36 -1.33
C GLU A 410 -16.94 -38.82 -0.86
N ASP A 411 -17.02 -39.01 0.46
CA ASP A 411 -17.27 -40.32 1.08
C ASP A 411 -18.22 -40.16 2.27
N ASN A 412 -19.49 -40.54 2.09
CA ASN A 412 -20.50 -40.64 3.15
C ASN A 412 -20.61 -39.41 4.08
N GLY A 413 -20.59 -38.19 3.52
CA GLY A 413 -20.70 -36.92 4.28
C GLY A 413 -19.37 -36.35 4.79
N SER A 414 -18.28 -37.08 4.63
CA SER A 414 -16.90 -36.57 4.78
C SER A 414 -16.29 -36.26 3.41
N TYR A 415 -15.46 -35.22 3.35
CA TYR A 415 -14.78 -34.81 2.13
C TYR A 415 -13.28 -34.98 2.27
N ASN A 416 -12.66 -35.46 1.19
CA ASN A 416 -11.22 -35.57 1.05
C ASN A 416 -10.76 -34.67 -0.10
N ILE A 417 -9.74 -33.86 0.14
CA ILE A 417 -9.10 -33.08 -0.92
C ILE A 417 -7.65 -33.50 -1.11
N ILE A 418 -7.30 -33.86 -2.35
CA ILE A 418 -5.94 -34.14 -2.75
C ILE A 418 -5.32 -32.83 -3.25
N HIS A 419 -4.39 -32.28 -2.47
CA HIS A 419 -3.63 -31.07 -2.80
C HIS A 419 -2.13 -31.38 -2.78
N ARG A 420 -1.46 -31.22 -3.93
CA ARG A 420 0.00 -31.42 -4.10
C ARG A 420 0.50 -32.77 -3.54
N GLY A 421 -0.26 -33.84 -3.80
CA GLY A 421 0.08 -35.21 -3.38
C GLY A 421 -0.26 -35.54 -1.92
N LYS A 422 -0.83 -34.60 -1.15
CA LYS A 422 -1.31 -34.83 0.22
C LYS A 422 -2.83 -34.87 0.23
N CYS A 423 -3.40 -35.72 1.08
CA CYS A 423 -4.84 -35.83 1.31
C CYS A 423 -5.22 -35.12 2.61
N TYR A 424 -6.30 -34.34 2.58
CA TYR A 424 -6.85 -33.62 3.73
C TYR A 424 -8.33 -33.95 3.88
N CYS A 425 -8.72 -34.42 5.06
CA CYS A 425 -10.10 -34.73 5.40
C CYS A 425 -10.77 -33.50 6.04
N PHE A 426 -12.04 -33.25 5.71
CA PHE A 426 -12.88 -32.24 6.36
C PHE A 426 -14.35 -32.62 6.27
N GLU A 427 -15.16 -32.07 7.16
CA GLU A 427 -16.60 -32.30 7.22
C GLU A 427 -17.34 -31.04 6.77
N VAL A 428 -18.50 -31.22 6.13
CA VAL A 428 -19.37 -30.12 5.72
C VAL A 428 -20.81 -30.44 6.10
N ILE A 429 -21.46 -29.49 6.77
CA ILE A 429 -22.88 -29.52 7.08
C ILE A 429 -23.53 -28.40 6.27
N GLU A 430 -24.40 -28.78 5.33
CA GLU A 430 -25.13 -27.86 4.47
C GLU A 430 -26.58 -27.75 4.94
N SER A 431 -27.08 -26.52 5.00
CA SER A 431 -28.50 -26.19 5.16
C SER A 431 -28.93 -25.27 4.01
N VAL A 432 -30.21 -24.87 3.98
CA VAL A 432 -30.75 -24.04 2.90
C VAL A 432 -29.96 -22.74 2.71
N ASP A 433 -29.57 -22.08 3.80
CA ASP A 433 -28.95 -20.75 3.79
C ASP A 433 -27.58 -20.70 4.47
N SER A 434 -27.04 -21.83 4.92
CA SER A 434 -25.75 -21.87 5.61
C SER A 434 -24.93 -23.11 5.32
N VAL A 435 -23.61 -22.93 5.32
CA VAL A 435 -22.64 -24.02 5.21
C VAL A 435 -21.66 -23.92 6.36
N THR A 436 -21.51 -25.00 7.12
CA THR A 436 -20.51 -25.11 8.19
C THR A 436 -19.48 -26.15 7.80
N VAL A 437 -18.20 -25.77 7.85
CA VAL A 437 -17.07 -26.63 7.49
C VAL A 437 -16.19 -26.83 8.71
N SER A 438 -15.82 -28.07 8.98
CA SER A 438 -14.92 -28.44 10.07
C SER A 438 -13.68 -29.13 9.51
N ILE A 439 -12.50 -28.59 9.81
CA ILE A 439 -11.22 -29.17 9.43
C ILE A 439 -10.25 -29.13 10.60
N ALA A 440 -9.42 -30.17 10.74
CA ALA A 440 -8.55 -30.31 11.89
C ALA A 440 -7.45 -29.21 11.94
N ASN A 441 -7.31 -28.55 13.10
CA ASN A 441 -6.47 -27.35 13.26
C ASN A 441 -4.96 -27.65 13.17
N GLU A 442 -4.54 -28.89 13.45
CA GLU A 442 -3.16 -29.33 13.26
C GLU A 442 -2.71 -29.21 11.79
N ILE A 443 -3.63 -29.26 10.84
CA ILE A 443 -3.34 -29.04 9.41
C ILE A 443 -2.85 -27.61 9.19
N ALA A 444 -3.32 -26.61 9.96
CA ALA A 444 -2.83 -25.25 9.85
C ALA A 444 -1.36 -25.10 10.31
N LYS A 445 -0.89 -25.96 11.23
CA LYS A 445 0.51 -26.03 11.63
C LYS A 445 1.37 -26.78 10.61
N ARG A 446 0.86 -27.89 10.07
CA ARG A 446 1.58 -28.76 9.12
C ARG A 446 1.66 -28.20 7.71
N ASP A 447 0.56 -27.62 7.21
CA ASP A 447 0.39 -27.18 5.83
C ASP A 447 -0.38 -25.84 5.76
N PRO A 448 0.21 -24.74 6.26
CA PRO A 448 -0.46 -23.44 6.38
C PRO A 448 -0.91 -22.85 5.03
N LEU A 449 -0.17 -23.13 3.95
CA LEU A 449 -0.54 -22.68 2.60
C LEU A 449 -1.81 -23.36 2.10
N PHE A 450 -2.00 -24.65 2.40
CA PHE A 450 -3.24 -25.34 2.07
C PHE A 450 -4.42 -24.72 2.83
N ILE A 451 -4.30 -24.53 4.15
CA ILE A 451 -5.36 -23.88 4.94
C ILE A 451 -5.67 -22.46 4.45
N LYS A 452 -4.66 -21.70 4.01
CA LYS A 452 -4.88 -20.39 3.37
C LYS A 452 -5.76 -20.52 2.13
N PHE A 453 -5.41 -21.39 1.18
CA PHE A 453 -6.20 -21.57 -0.05
C PHE A 453 -7.57 -22.18 0.21
N PHE A 454 -7.67 -23.10 1.17
CA PHE A 454 -8.91 -23.70 1.64
C PHE A 454 -9.85 -22.64 2.21
N LYS A 455 -9.39 -21.75 3.10
CA LYS A 455 -10.21 -20.62 3.59
C LYS A 455 -10.61 -19.66 2.47
N ASN A 456 -9.72 -19.42 1.50
CA ASN A 456 -10.03 -18.56 0.37
C ASN A 456 -11.17 -19.09 -0.50
N VAL A 457 -11.31 -20.42 -0.66
CA VAL A 457 -12.46 -21.05 -1.36
C VAL A 457 -13.77 -20.57 -0.76
N PHE A 458 -13.91 -20.65 0.56
CA PHE A 458 -15.14 -20.27 1.25
C PHE A 458 -15.40 -18.76 1.27
N LYS A 459 -14.34 -17.94 1.33
CA LYS A 459 -14.46 -16.47 1.16
C LYS A 459 -14.92 -16.10 -0.24
N LYS A 460 -14.46 -16.82 -1.27
CA LYS A 460 -14.93 -16.61 -2.65
C LYS A 460 -16.37 -17.10 -2.81
N ALA A 461 -16.70 -18.27 -2.29
CA ALA A 461 -18.07 -18.81 -2.31
C ALA A 461 -19.08 -17.81 -1.74
N THR A 462 -18.75 -17.16 -0.63
CA THR A 462 -19.63 -16.18 0.06
C THR A 462 -19.68 -14.79 -0.56
N GLN A 463 -18.57 -14.33 -1.17
CA GLN A 463 -18.42 -12.93 -1.60
C GLN A 463 -18.33 -12.74 -3.12
N CYS A 464 -18.37 -13.82 -3.91
CA CYS A 464 -18.26 -13.69 -5.36
C CYS A 464 -19.45 -12.90 -5.92
N ILE A 465 -19.13 -11.82 -6.62
CA ILE A 465 -20.10 -11.01 -7.39
C ILE A 465 -19.81 -11.08 -8.89
N GLY A 466 -18.90 -11.95 -9.33
CA GLY A 466 -18.46 -12.00 -10.74
C GLY A 466 -17.42 -10.96 -11.13
N CYS A 467 -16.66 -10.35 -10.19
CA CYS A 467 -15.76 -9.21 -10.50
C CYS A 467 -14.57 -9.48 -11.46
N HIS A 468 -14.47 -10.68 -12.05
CA HIS A 468 -13.47 -11.13 -13.04
C HIS A 468 -11.98 -11.09 -12.65
N GLU A 469 -11.59 -10.59 -11.47
CA GLU A 469 -10.17 -10.60 -11.06
C GLU A 469 -9.57 -12.01 -11.06
N CYS A 470 -10.31 -12.98 -10.54
CA CYS A 470 -9.83 -14.37 -10.47
C CYS A 470 -9.74 -15.03 -11.84
N GLU A 471 -10.52 -14.55 -12.80
CA GLU A 471 -10.55 -15.01 -14.19
C GLU A 471 -9.35 -14.44 -14.95
N ALA A 472 -9.14 -13.13 -14.84
CA ALA A 472 -7.95 -12.46 -15.38
C ALA A 472 -6.65 -13.09 -14.83
N ASP A 473 -6.63 -13.50 -13.56
CA ASP A 473 -5.50 -14.18 -12.93
C ASP A 473 -5.29 -15.63 -13.39
N CYS A 474 -6.29 -16.26 -14.01
CA CYS A 474 -6.19 -17.63 -14.47
C CYS A 474 -5.44 -17.73 -15.79
N HIS A 475 -4.10 -17.68 -15.75
CA HIS A 475 -3.25 -17.78 -16.95
C HIS A 475 -3.45 -19.08 -17.76
N ASN A 476 -4.02 -20.12 -17.15
CA ASN A 476 -4.31 -21.40 -17.83
C ASN A 476 -5.72 -21.45 -18.45
N GLY A 477 -6.51 -20.38 -18.41
CA GLY A 477 -7.86 -20.33 -18.99
C GLY A 477 -8.85 -21.35 -18.39
N CYS A 478 -8.63 -21.75 -17.13
CA CYS A 478 -9.42 -22.80 -16.48
C CYS A 478 -10.58 -22.25 -15.62
N LEU A 479 -10.69 -20.93 -15.48
CA LEU A 479 -11.73 -20.25 -14.73
C LEU A 479 -12.41 -19.27 -15.68
N THR A 480 -13.73 -19.30 -15.76
CA THR A 480 -14.54 -18.32 -16.48
C THR A 480 -15.72 -17.87 -15.63
N MET A 481 -16.16 -16.61 -15.81
CA MET A 481 -17.36 -16.08 -15.17
C MET A 481 -18.29 -15.52 -16.23
N GLU A 482 -19.51 -16.06 -16.33
CA GLU A 482 -20.50 -15.62 -17.32
C GLU A 482 -21.89 -15.59 -16.70
N ASN A 483 -22.63 -14.50 -16.91
CA ASN A 483 -24.02 -14.34 -16.44
C ASN A 483 -24.19 -14.66 -14.94
N GLY A 484 -23.24 -14.21 -14.11
CA GLY A 484 -23.25 -14.47 -12.66
C GLY A 484 -22.89 -15.90 -12.25
N THR A 485 -22.56 -16.78 -13.19
CA THR A 485 -22.16 -18.16 -12.93
C THR A 485 -20.64 -18.29 -13.01
N VAL A 486 -20.04 -18.96 -12.02
CA VAL A 486 -18.61 -19.28 -12.02
C VAL A 486 -18.41 -20.69 -12.56
N HIS A 487 -17.55 -20.85 -13.55
CA HIS A 487 -17.17 -22.15 -14.07
C HIS A 487 -15.67 -22.39 -13.91
N ILE A 488 -15.29 -23.56 -13.39
CA ILE A 488 -13.90 -23.98 -13.23
C ILE A 488 -13.72 -25.37 -13.82
N SER A 489 -12.83 -25.46 -14.81
CA SER A 489 -12.52 -26.69 -15.54
C SER A 489 -11.80 -27.70 -14.65
N ASP A 490 -12.11 -28.99 -14.83
CA ASP A 490 -11.37 -30.09 -14.19
C ASP A 490 -9.92 -30.21 -14.71
N LYS A 491 -9.57 -29.46 -15.77
CA LYS A 491 -8.20 -29.33 -16.27
C LYS A 491 -7.35 -28.32 -15.47
N CYS A 492 -7.92 -27.69 -14.43
CA CYS A 492 -7.21 -26.75 -13.56
C CYS A 492 -5.88 -27.32 -13.07
N LYS A 493 -4.81 -26.52 -13.16
CA LYS A 493 -3.46 -26.92 -12.73
C LYS A 493 -3.17 -26.67 -11.25
N HIS A 494 -4.15 -26.17 -10.49
CA HIS A 494 -4.00 -25.81 -9.08
C HIS A 494 -2.77 -24.90 -8.82
N CYS A 495 -2.50 -23.95 -9.73
CA CYS A 495 -1.35 -23.04 -9.64
C CYS A 495 -1.51 -21.96 -8.55
N SER A 496 -2.72 -21.82 -8.01
CA SER A 496 -3.11 -20.86 -6.97
C SER A 496 -3.04 -19.37 -7.37
N ASP A 497 -2.83 -19.02 -8.64
CA ASP A 497 -2.78 -17.62 -9.07
C ASP A 497 -4.09 -16.86 -8.82
N CYS A 498 -5.25 -17.52 -9.01
CA CYS A 498 -6.57 -16.95 -8.69
C CYS A 498 -6.79 -16.71 -7.18
N HIS A 499 -5.85 -17.12 -6.32
CA HIS A 499 -5.83 -16.85 -4.87
C HIS A 499 -4.87 -15.73 -4.46
N LYS A 500 -4.23 -15.04 -5.43
CA LYS A 500 -3.20 -14.02 -5.16
C LYS A 500 -3.72 -12.79 -4.41
N ALA A 501 -5.00 -12.44 -4.60
CA ALA A 501 -5.62 -11.28 -3.97
C ALA A 501 -5.39 -11.31 -2.45
N LEU A 502 -5.16 -10.14 -1.84
CA LEU A 502 -5.04 -10.05 -0.39
C LEU A 502 -6.29 -10.68 0.26
N LYS A 503 -6.09 -11.57 1.25
CA LYS A 503 -7.15 -12.38 1.89
C LYS A 503 -7.95 -13.30 0.95
N GLY A 504 -7.53 -13.50 -0.30
CA GLY A 504 -8.08 -14.46 -1.26
C GLY A 504 -9.21 -13.96 -2.15
N CYS A 505 -9.91 -12.89 -1.76
CA CYS A 505 -11.01 -12.31 -2.53
C CYS A 505 -11.02 -10.79 -2.33
N LEU A 506 -11.08 -10.02 -3.42
CA LEU A 506 -11.05 -8.56 -3.33
C LEU A 506 -12.27 -7.99 -2.57
N VAL A 507 -13.46 -8.58 -2.75
CA VAL A 507 -14.68 -8.18 -2.03
C VAL A 507 -14.49 -8.43 -0.55
N TYR A 508 -14.14 -9.67 -0.18
CA TYR A 508 -13.88 -10.03 1.22
C TYR A 508 -12.84 -9.13 1.86
N ASN A 509 -11.70 -8.91 1.20
CA ASN A 509 -10.65 -8.02 1.71
C ASN A 509 -11.12 -6.59 1.92
N SER A 510 -12.05 -6.11 1.10
CA SER A 510 -12.59 -4.76 1.23
C SER A 510 -13.54 -4.64 2.42
N ILE A 511 -14.36 -5.65 2.69
CA ILE A 511 -15.43 -5.58 3.71
C ILE A 511 -15.15 -6.42 4.96
N GLU A 512 -13.99 -7.05 5.08
CA GLU A 512 -13.61 -7.86 6.24
C GLU A 512 -13.71 -7.01 7.51
N MET A 513 -14.47 -7.50 8.50
CA MET A 513 -14.44 -6.91 9.83
C MET A 513 -13.12 -7.27 10.51
N PRO A 514 -12.48 -6.33 11.23
CA PRO A 514 -11.33 -6.67 12.05
C PRO A 514 -11.66 -7.84 12.96
N LYS A 515 -10.90 -8.94 12.87
CA LYS A 515 -11.03 -10.05 13.81
C LYS A 515 -10.54 -9.57 15.17
N GLY A 516 -11.46 -9.09 16.01
CA GLY A 516 -11.19 -8.64 17.36
C GLY A 516 -11.65 -7.21 17.64
N GLU A 517 -12.93 -7.03 17.93
CA GLU A 517 -13.38 -5.97 18.85
C GLU A 517 -13.54 -6.49 20.28
N THR A 518 -13.26 -7.78 20.51
CA THR A 518 -13.16 -8.43 21.82
C THR A 518 -11.90 -9.28 21.99
N GLY A 519 -10.89 -9.13 21.13
CA GLY A 519 -9.64 -9.93 21.20
C GLY A 519 -8.41 -9.22 20.64
N ASN A 520 -7.44 -8.95 21.53
CA ASN A 520 -6.01 -8.66 21.32
C ASN A 520 -5.50 -8.37 19.88
N MET A 521 -5.52 -7.09 19.50
CA MET A 521 -4.41 -6.23 18.97
C MET A 521 -3.11 -6.83 18.34
N LYS A 522 -3.09 -7.99 17.69
CA LYS A 522 -1.81 -8.61 17.21
C LYS A 522 -1.40 -8.46 15.73
N ASP A 523 -2.22 -7.91 14.84
CA ASP A 523 -1.77 -7.57 13.46
C ASP A 523 -1.51 -6.06 13.32
N MET A 524 -0.45 -5.58 13.98
CA MET A 524 0.00 -4.19 13.86
C MET A 524 1.09 -4.02 12.78
N SER A 525 1.06 -2.88 12.09
CA SER A 525 2.11 -2.45 11.15
C SER A 525 3.50 -2.51 11.78
N LEU A 526 4.53 -2.91 11.01
CA LEU A 526 5.95 -2.83 11.38
C LEU A 526 6.35 -1.42 11.83
N ASN A 527 5.67 -0.37 11.35
CA ASN A 527 5.86 0.99 11.82
C ASN A 527 5.08 1.26 13.10
N SER A 528 5.46 0.59 14.19
CA SER A 528 4.72 0.65 15.45
C SER A 528 4.78 2.03 16.09
N TYR A 529 5.92 2.71 15.98
CA TYR A 529 6.17 3.95 16.70
C TYR A 529 6.35 5.18 15.79
N SER A 530 6.11 5.04 14.48
CA SER A 530 6.41 6.10 13.50
C SER A 530 7.88 6.54 13.67
N HIS A 531 8.15 7.84 13.72
CA HIS A 531 9.45 8.41 14.10
C HIS A 531 9.49 8.85 15.59
N PHE A 532 8.49 8.46 16.38
CA PHE A 532 8.26 8.89 17.77
C PHE A 532 8.57 7.80 18.81
N ALA A 533 9.71 7.11 18.70
CA ALA A 533 10.19 6.23 19.79
C ALA A 533 10.29 7.00 21.14
N PRO A 534 10.33 6.32 22.29
CA PRO A 534 10.42 6.97 23.59
C PRO A 534 11.71 7.78 23.82
N LYS A 535 11.70 8.57 24.89
CA LYS A 535 12.79 9.42 25.42
C LYS A 535 12.85 9.20 26.92
N VAL A 536 14.03 9.32 27.55
CA VAL A 536 14.18 9.08 29.00
C VAL A 536 13.23 9.99 29.80
N GLU A 537 13.11 11.25 29.38
CA GLU A 537 12.26 12.27 30.01
C GLU A 537 10.76 11.94 29.93
N TRP A 538 10.35 11.08 28.99
CA TRP A 538 8.96 10.62 28.89
C TRP A 538 8.67 9.56 29.95
N PHE A 539 9.62 8.66 30.20
CA PHE A 539 9.53 7.69 31.29
C PHE A 539 9.56 8.38 32.65
N GLU A 540 10.40 9.40 32.84
CA GLU A 540 10.44 10.18 34.07
C GLU A 540 9.08 10.83 34.38
N GLN A 541 8.44 11.43 33.37
CA GLN A 541 7.09 11.99 33.53
C GLN A 541 6.05 10.90 33.82
N PHE A 542 6.10 9.78 33.11
CA PHE A 542 5.17 8.67 33.34
C PHE A 542 5.28 8.11 34.76
N LEU A 543 6.49 7.84 35.26
CA LEU A 543 6.71 7.33 36.62
C LEU A 543 6.41 8.37 37.70
N LYS A 544 6.49 9.66 37.36
CA LYS A 544 6.14 10.76 38.26
C LYS A 544 4.63 10.92 38.42
N TYR A 545 3.88 10.90 37.31
CA TYR A 545 2.44 11.21 37.30
C TYR A 545 1.54 9.98 37.40
N GLU A 546 2.05 8.77 37.15
CA GLU A 546 1.30 7.51 37.27
C GLU A 546 -0.05 7.54 36.51
N ASP A 547 -1.16 7.27 37.19
CA ASP A 547 -2.51 7.30 36.61
C ASP A 547 -2.95 8.71 36.19
N GLU A 548 -2.32 9.76 36.70
CA GLU A 548 -2.57 11.16 36.31
C GLU A 548 -1.71 11.62 35.11
N PHE A 549 -0.95 10.69 34.49
CA PHE A 549 -0.07 11.03 33.37
C PHE A 549 -0.82 11.62 32.17
N ASP A 550 -2.02 11.12 31.89
CA ASP A 550 -2.84 11.57 30.75
C ASP A 550 -3.18 13.07 30.82
N ASP A 551 -3.29 13.63 32.02
CA ASP A 551 -3.67 15.03 32.25
C ASP A 551 -2.47 15.95 32.48
N ASN A 552 -1.33 15.41 32.92
CA ASN A 552 -0.22 16.20 33.46
C ASN A 552 1.08 16.17 32.62
N HIS A 553 1.12 15.42 31.52
CA HIS A 553 2.33 15.31 30.70
C HIS A 553 2.59 16.55 29.84
N SER A 554 3.85 16.74 29.41
CA SER A 554 4.26 17.81 28.48
C SER A 554 4.38 17.38 27.01
N LEU A 555 4.02 16.13 26.68
CA LEU A 555 4.17 15.57 25.33
C LEU A 555 3.16 16.18 24.34
N GLY A 556 3.60 16.47 23.12
CA GLY A 556 2.69 16.82 22.02
C GLY A 556 1.77 15.65 21.65
N SER A 557 0.60 15.93 21.09
CA SER A 557 -0.48 14.94 20.86
C SER A 557 -0.03 13.65 20.16
N GLN A 558 0.79 13.76 19.10
CA GLN A 558 1.34 12.60 18.41
C GLN A 558 2.37 11.84 19.25
N MET A 559 3.27 12.56 19.93
CA MET A 559 4.29 11.95 20.81
C MET A 559 3.63 11.17 21.95
N TYR A 560 2.61 11.77 22.58
CA TYR A 560 1.80 11.14 23.62
C TYR A 560 1.13 9.86 23.10
N SER A 561 0.47 9.92 21.95
CA SER A 561 -0.21 8.74 21.37
C SER A 561 0.74 7.56 21.15
N PHE A 562 1.91 7.81 20.55
CA PHE A 562 2.91 6.76 20.30
C PHE A 562 3.62 6.29 21.57
N PHE A 563 3.86 7.18 22.53
CA PHE A 563 4.41 6.77 23.82
C PHE A 563 3.41 5.92 24.61
N LYS A 564 2.12 6.29 24.63
CA LYS A 564 1.05 5.49 25.24
C LYS A 564 0.95 4.11 24.60
N ARG A 565 1.17 4.00 23.29
CA ARG A 565 1.31 2.69 22.61
C ARG A 565 2.51 1.91 23.13
N PHE A 566 3.69 2.51 23.23
CA PHE A 566 4.86 1.85 23.80
C PHE A 566 4.62 1.38 25.25
N LEU A 567 3.94 2.18 26.08
CA LEU A 567 3.59 1.80 27.45
C LEU A 567 2.70 0.55 27.48
N ARG A 568 1.75 0.40 26.55
CA ARG A 568 0.98 -0.85 26.42
C ARG A 568 1.85 -2.02 25.97
N ASP A 569 2.68 -1.81 24.95
CA ASP A 569 3.53 -2.85 24.38
C ASP A 569 4.56 -3.37 25.40
N SER A 570 5.06 -2.50 26.29
CA SER A 570 5.97 -2.83 27.39
C SER A 570 5.26 -3.27 28.68
N ASN A 571 3.93 -3.43 28.63
CA ASN A 571 3.06 -3.77 29.76
C ASN A 571 3.16 -2.80 30.95
N MET A 572 3.58 -1.56 30.73
CA MET A 572 3.66 -0.49 31.75
C MET A 572 2.28 0.10 32.07
N ILE A 573 1.29 -0.09 31.19
CA ILE A 573 -0.11 0.23 31.46
C ILE A 573 -1.04 -0.93 31.08
N ILE A 574 -2.10 -1.14 31.87
CA ILE A 574 -3.18 -2.09 31.62
C ILE A 574 -4.50 -1.33 31.75
N ASN A 575 -5.37 -1.41 30.74
CA ASN A 575 -6.63 -0.64 30.67
C ASN A 575 -6.43 0.88 30.89
N ASN A 576 -5.32 1.42 30.38
CA ASN A 576 -4.86 2.81 30.59
C ASN A 576 -4.46 3.18 32.03
N HIS A 577 -4.39 2.23 32.95
CA HIS A 577 -3.92 2.44 34.33
C HIS A 577 -2.49 1.93 34.53
N PHE A 578 -1.81 2.50 35.52
CA PHE A 578 -0.46 2.15 35.94
C PHE A 578 -0.38 0.67 36.36
N SER A 579 0.46 -0.11 35.69
CA SER A 579 0.48 -1.57 35.86
C SER A 579 1.40 -2.06 37.00
N PRO A 580 1.31 -3.35 37.40
CA PRO A 580 2.30 -3.97 38.27
C PRO A 580 3.74 -3.88 37.75
N VAL A 581 3.95 -4.05 36.44
CA VAL A 581 5.26 -3.86 35.80
C VAL A 581 5.76 -2.43 35.98
N ALA A 582 4.90 -1.43 35.81
CA ALA A 582 5.28 -0.04 36.00
C ALA A 582 5.66 0.28 37.46
N ARG A 583 5.00 -0.37 38.43
CA ARG A 583 5.36 -0.25 39.86
C ARG A 583 6.74 -0.83 40.14
N VAL A 584 7.06 -2.00 39.60
CA VAL A 584 8.40 -2.59 39.71
C VAL A 584 9.45 -1.68 39.06
N VAL A 585 9.19 -1.18 37.84
CA VAL A 585 10.09 -0.26 37.14
C VAL A 585 10.29 1.04 37.93
N LYS A 586 9.24 1.57 38.56
CA LYS A 586 9.32 2.74 39.44
C LYS A 586 10.21 2.49 40.65
N ASN A 587 10.04 1.34 41.32
CA ASN A 587 10.81 0.97 42.51
C ASN A 587 12.29 0.75 42.20
N LEU A 588 12.60 0.07 41.09
CA LEU A 588 13.98 -0.16 40.64
C LEU A 588 14.66 1.14 40.17
N GLY A 589 13.89 2.05 39.59
CA GLY A 589 14.36 3.30 39.00
C GLY A 589 14.97 3.12 37.60
N LEU A 590 14.95 4.20 36.80
CA LEU A 590 15.41 4.18 35.41
C LEU A 590 16.94 4.03 35.23
N SER A 591 17.73 4.18 36.30
CA SER A 591 19.17 3.90 36.26
C SER A 591 19.50 2.41 36.38
N ASN A 592 18.55 1.59 36.82
CA ASN A 592 18.73 0.15 36.99
C ASN A 592 18.41 -0.60 35.68
N LEU A 593 19.35 -1.38 35.17
CA LEU A 593 19.17 -2.15 33.93
C LEU A 593 18.07 -3.20 34.04
N SER A 594 17.74 -3.70 35.24
CA SER A 594 16.65 -4.66 35.43
C SER A 594 15.29 -4.07 35.06
N ALA A 595 15.07 -2.77 35.34
CA ALA A 595 13.86 -2.07 34.92
C ALA A 595 13.70 -2.07 33.38
N TRP A 596 14.78 -1.81 32.66
CA TRP A 596 14.80 -1.86 31.20
C TRP A 596 14.68 -3.28 30.66
N GLY A 597 15.24 -4.27 31.37
CA GLY A 597 15.13 -5.69 31.06
C GLY A 597 13.68 -6.17 31.05
N ILE A 598 12.90 -5.82 32.08
CA ILE A 598 11.47 -6.17 32.18
C ILE A 598 10.66 -5.45 31.08
N MET A 599 10.93 -4.16 30.85
CA MET A 599 10.27 -3.41 29.76
C MET A 599 10.56 -4.04 28.40
N LEU A 600 11.81 -4.41 28.12
CA LEU A 600 12.20 -5.02 26.85
C LEU A 600 11.56 -6.40 26.68
N ALA A 601 11.57 -7.24 27.72
CA ALA A 601 10.97 -8.57 27.70
C ALA A 601 9.47 -8.56 27.31
N ASN A 602 8.77 -7.45 27.59
CA ASN A 602 7.41 -7.23 27.11
C ASN A 602 7.37 -6.58 25.72
N ALA A 603 8.14 -5.49 25.51
CA ALA A 603 8.07 -4.66 24.31
C ALA A 603 8.47 -5.40 23.02
N VAL A 604 9.33 -6.43 23.11
CA VAL A 604 9.72 -7.27 21.96
C VAL A 604 8.55 -8.02 21.32
N TYR A 605 7.39 -8.09 21.96
CA TYR A 605 6.20 -8.67 21.35
C TYR A 605 5.47 -7.73 20.40
N SER A 606 5.82 -6.44 20.37
CA SER A 606 5.37 -5.50 19.34
C SER A 606 6.00 -5.84 17.97
N PRO A 607 5.33 -5.60 16.82
CA PRO A 607 5.85 -5.98 15.50
C PRO A 607 7.23 -5.38 15.19
N GLN A 608 7.45 -4.11 15.51
CA GLN A 608 8.69 -3.40 15.23
C GLN A 608 9.89 -3.96 16.02
N LEU A 609 9.74 -4.18 17.33
CA LEU A 609 10.82 -4.70 18.17
C LEU A 609 10.98 -6.22 18.03
N ARG A 610 9.89 -6.94 17.75
CA ARG A 610 9.94 -8.36 17.34
C ARG A 610 10.81 -8.52 16.11
N TRP A 611 10.56 -7.70 15.08
CA TRP A 611 11.34 -7.73 13.86
C TRP A 611 12.81 -7.44 14.15
N PHE A 612 13.11 -6.40 14.95
CA PHE A 612 14.49 -6.06 15.32
C PHE A 612 15.22 -7.23 15.98
N VAL A 613 14.60 -7.86 16.98
CA VAL A 613 15.23 -8.93 17.76
C VAL A 613 15.37 -10.24 16.97
N ARG A 614 14.47 -10.51 16.02
CA ARG A 614 14.51 -11.74 15.21
C ARG A 614 15.42 -11.66 13.98
N ASN A 615 15.60 -10.47 13.40
CA ASN A 615 16.27 -10.33 12.11
C ASN A 615 17.69 -9.76 12.22
N LEU A 616 18.03 -9.11 13.34
CA LEU A 616 19.37 -8.57 13.55
C LEU A 616 20.13 -9.48 14.51
N GLU A 617 21.22 -10.08 14.04
CA GLU A 617 22.09 -10.94 14.83
C GLU A 617 22.98 -10.15 15.79
N PHE A 618 23.43 -10.82 16.84
CA PHE A 618 24.42 -10.26 17.75
C PHE A 618 25.79 -10.20 17.10
N TYR A 619 26.53 -9.15 17.42
CA TYR A 619 27.91 -8.95 16.95
C TYR A 619 28.06 -8.80 15.43
N THR A 620 26.97 -8.44 14.74
CA THR A 620 26.93 -8.17 13.30
C THR A 620 26.58 -6.71 13.05
N ASP A 621 27.27 -6.08 12.09
CA ASP A 621 26.96 -4.72 11.64
C ASP A 621 25.82 -4.73 10.63
N TYR A 622 24.79 -3.92 10.90
CA TYR A 622 23.68 -3.69 9.97
C TYR A 622 23.67 -2.25 9.50
N PRO A 623 24.25 -1.95 8.32
CA PRO A 623 24.22 -0.62 7.72
C PRO A 623 22.78 -0.15 7.48
N LYS A 624 22.59 1.17 7.47
CA LYS A 624 21.28 1.81 7.27
C LYS A 624 20.54 1.28 6.06
N ASP A 625 21.16 1.32 4.88
CA ASP A 625 20.47 1.00 3.63
C ASP A 625 20.11 -0.48 3.56
N TYR A 626 20.99 -1.35 4.07
CA TYR A 626 20.71 -2.78 4.20
C TYR A 626 19.54 -3.05 5.15
N THR A 627 19.52 -2.39 6.31
CA THR A 627 18.41 -2.53 7.28
C THR A 627 17.09 -2.02 6.71
N ILE A 628 17.12 -0.90 5.96
CA ILE A 628 15.95 -0.38 5.26
C ILE A 628 15.41 -1.38 4.25
N ALA A 629 16.29 -2.00 3.44
CA ALA A 629 15.91 -3.04 2.50
C ALA A 629 15.26 -4.24 3.21
N MET A 630 15.86 -4.75 4.29
CA MET A 630 15.28 -5.85 5.07
C MET A 630 13.89 -5.51 5.65
N LEU A 631 13.67 -4.26 6.07
CA LEU A 631 12.37 -3.79 6.56
C LEU A 631 11.33 -3.75 5.42
N GLN A 632 11.75 -3.34 4.22
CA GLN A 632 10.90 -3.30 3.04
C GLN A 632 10.51 -4.72 2.59
N ASP A 633 11.45 -5.65 2.59
CA ASP A 633 11.21 -7.07 2.31
C ASP A 633 10.24 -7.69 3.32
N ALA A 634 10.28 -7.24 4.57
CA ALA A 634 9.32 -7.62 5.61
C ALA A 634 7.95 -6.91 5.50
N GLY A 635 7.75 -6.05 4.49
CA GLY A 635 6.47 -5.42 4.17
C GLY A 635 6.32 -3.97 4.64
N ALA A 636 7.38 -3.30 5.11
CA ALA A 636 7.34 -1.88 5.44
C ALA A 636 7.39 -1.01 4.16
N LYS A 637 6.58 0.05 4.10
CA LYS A 637 6.72 1.07 3.04
C LYS A 637 8.06 1.80 3.18
N GLU A 638 8.61 2.33 2.10
CA GLU A 638 9.89 3.06 2.13
C GLU A 638 9.92 4.20 3.16
N THR A 639 8.86 5.00 3.25
CA THR A 639 8.75 6.07 4.26
C THR A 639 8.72 5.51 5.67
N TRP A 640 8.04 4.39 5.88
CA TRP A 640 7.98 3.70 7.16
C TRP A 640 9.31 3.08 7.55
N ALA A 641 10.06 2.50 6.61
CA ALA A 641 11.38 1.95 6.89
C ALA A 641 12.35 3.04 7.41
N LYS A 642 12.27 4.26 6.85
CA LYS A 642 13.03 5.42 7.33
C LYS A 642 12.60 5.87 8.73
N ASP A 643 11.29 5.87 9.02
CA ASP A 643 10.76 6.16 10.35
C ASP A 643 11.21 5.12 11.39
N ILE A 644 11.09 3.83 11.04
CA ILE A 644 11.52 2.69 11.88
C ILE A 644 13.02 2.79 12.18
N TRP A 645 13.85 3.12 11.18
CA TRP A 645 15.28 3.36 11.37
C TRP A 645 15.56 4.49 12.39
N SER A 646 14.81 5.58 12.30
CA SER A 646 14.90 6.68 13.28
C SER A 646 14.56 6.21 14.70
N CYS A 647 13.56 5.32 14.82
CA CYS A 647 13.24 4.70 16.10
C CYS A 647 14.35 3.79 16.63
N PHE A 648 14.99 2.96 15.78
CA PHE A 648 16.12 2.13 16.22
C PHE A 648 17.25 2.97 16.80
N ASN A 649 17.59 4.10 16.17
CA ASN A 649 18.56 5.05 16.72
C ASN A 649 18.20 5.49 18.15
N ARG A 650 16.93 5.78 18.40
CA ARG A 650 16.46 6.20 19.73
C ARG A 650 16.49 5.04 20.71
N PHE A 651 15.98 3.87 20.36
CA PHE A 651 15.99 2.70 21.25
C PHE A 651 17.42 2.27 21.64
N THR A 652 18.35 2.22 20.70
CA THR A 652 19.77 1.88 20.98
C THR A 652 20.50 2.94 21.81
N ALA A 653 19.96 4.17 21.87
CA ALA A 653 20.52 5.25 22.69
C ALA A 653 19.93 5.26 24.13
N LEU A 654 18.85 4.52 24.38
CA LEU A 654 18.34 4.26 25.73
C LEU A 654 19.11 3.11 26.37
N HIS A 655 18.86 2.84 27.65
CA HIS A 655 19.49 1.72 28.35
C HIS A 655 19.15 0.33 27.76
N PHE A 656 18.14 0.23 26.88
CA PHE A 656 17.92 -0.96 26.03
C PHE A 656 19.17 -1.39 25.25
N GLY A 657 20.03 -0.43 24.87
CA GLY A 657 21.29 -0.72 24.20
C GLY A 657 22.25 -1.59 25.02
N ASN A 658 22.23 -1.47 26.35
CA ASN A 658 23.11 -2.21 27.26
C ASN A 658 22.62 -3.64 27.56
N ILE A 659 21.41 -3.99 27.11
CA ILE A 659 20.71 -5.22 27.48
C ILE A 659 20.18 -5.98 26.25
N GLY A 660 20.89 -5.93 25.13
CA GLY A 660 20.58 -6.77 23.96
C GLY A 660 20.27 -6.02 22.66
N MET A 661 19.85 -4.74 22.71
CA MET A 661 19.67 -3.95 21.48
C MET A 661 20.99 -3.41 20.93
N GLY A 662 22.03 -3.33 21.76
CA GLY A 662 23.37 -2.88 21.41
C GLY A 662 23.47 -1.39 21.08
N THR A 663 24.47 -1.05 20.26
CA THR A 663 24.87 0.33 20.02
C THR A 663 24.65 0.74 18.57
N GLY A 664 24.39 2.03 18.38
CA GLY A 664 24.35 2.63 17.06
C GLY A 664 25.70 3.21 16.65
N LYS A 665 26.26 2.79 15.52
CA LYS A 665 27.44 3.42 14.92
C LYS A 665 27.04 4.75 14.28
N ARG A 666 27.79 5.81 14.58
CA ARG A 666 27.45 7.18 14.20
C ARG A 666 28.55 7.86 13.42
N GLU A 667 28.15 8.59 12.38
CA GLU A 667 29.00 9.54 11.65
C GLU A 667 28.36 10.92 11.70
N LYS A 668 29.10 11.93 12.19
CA LYS A 668 28.63 13.34 12.27
C LYS A 668 27.19 13.44 12.82
N ASN A 669 26.93 12.74 13.93
CA ASN A 669 25.63 12.62 14.64
C ASN A 669 24.50 11.84 13.94
N LYS A 670 24.74 11.21 12.78
CA LYS A 670 23.76 10.35 12.11
C LYS A 670 24.05 8.88 12.41
N LEU A 671 23.01 8.12 12.73
CA LEU A 671 23.10 6.66 12.80
C LEU A 671 23.35 6.10 11.39
N VAL A 672 24.46 5.38 11.24
CA VAL A 672 24.87 4.75 9.96
C VAL A 672 24.77 3.23 9.99
N ALA A 673 24.86 2.61 11.17
CA ALA A 673 24.66 1.19 11.35
C ALA A 673 24.14 0.87 12.77
N VAL A 674 23.44 -0.24 12.93
CA VAL A 674 23.08 -0.83 14.23
C VAL A 674 23.94 -2.07 14.48
N TYR A 675 24.39 -2.25 15.71
CA TYR A 675 25.22 -3.38 16.13
C TYR A 675 24.74 -3.92 17.49
N ARG A 676 24.12 -5.10 17.51
CA ARG A 676 23.60 -5.72 18.74
C ARG A 676 24.72 -6.31 19.60
N THR A 677 24.64 -6.13 20.91
CA THR A 677 25.57 -6.71 21.90
C THR A 677 24.81 -7.40 23.02
N ALA A 678 25.35 -8.51 23.52
CA ALA A 678 24.77 -9.23 24.65
C ALA A 678 24.75 -8.38 25.94
N TRP A 679 23.83 -8.72 26.84
CA TRP A 679 23.80 -8.18 28.19
C TRP A 679 24.91 -8.84 29.02
N ASN A 680 25.93 -8.06 29.38
CA ASN A 680 27.13 -8.60 30.04
C ASN A 680 26.86 -9.19 31.44
N ASN A 681 26.05 -8.51 32.26
CA ASN A 681 25.71 -8.90 33.62
C ASN A 681 24.19 -8.95 33.77
N PRO A 682 23.52 -9.97 33.23
CA PRO A 682 22.07 -10.09 33.27
C PRO A 682 21.58 -10.38 34.69
N ASP A 683 20.50 -9.71 35.08
CA ASP A 683 19.80 -9.98 36.34
C ASP A 683 19.06 -11.33 36.23
N PRO A 684 19.37 -12.32 37.09
CA PRO A 684 18.72 -13.62 37.05
C PRO A 684 17.19 -13.54 37.12
N VAL A 685 16.62 -12.63 37.92
CA VAL A 685 15.17 -12.52 38.12
C VAL A 685 14.49 -12.00 36.85
N VAL A 686 15.15 -11.11 36.10
CA VAL A 686 14.66 -10.67 34.77
C VAL A 686 14.68 -11.82 33.76
N ILE A 687 15.69 -12.69 33.83
CA ILE A 687 15.76 -13.87 32.96
C ILE A 687 14.64 -14.86 33.33
N LEU A 688 14.37 -15.08 34.62
CA LEU A 688 13.24 -15.88 35.09
C LEU A 688 11.91 -15.30 34.57
N TYR A 689 11.71 -13.99 34.71
CA TYR A 689 10.53 -13.30 34.18
C TYR A 689 10.36 -13.53 32.68
N SER A 690 11.45 -13.36 31.91
CA SER A 690 11.44 -13.57 30.46
C SER A 690 11.19 -15.03 30.06
N LEU A 691 11.61 -16.02 30.87
CA LEU A 691 11.31 -17.44 30.64
C LEU A 691 9.81 -17.71 30.81
N TYR A 692 9.18 -17.15 31.84
CA TYR A 692 7.73 -17.22 32.01
C TYR A 692 6.98 -16.50 30.89
N LYS A 693 7.42 -15.30 30.46
CA LYS A 693 6.86 -14.62 29.28
C LYS A 693 6.95 -15.47 28.03
N PHE A 694 8.09 -16.12 27.80
CA PHE A 694 8.27 -17.04 26.67
C PHE A 694 7.28 -18.21 26.74
N ALA A 695 7.15 -18.86 27.90
CA ALA A 695 6.24 -19.99 28.12
C ALA A 695 4.77 -19.63 27.91
N GLU A 696 4.32 -18.51 28.50
CA GLU A 696 2.96 -17.98 28.35
C GLU A 696 2.62 -17.69 26.88
N MET A 697 3.54 -17.02 26.18
CA MET A 697 3.36 -16.67 24.78
C MET A 697 3.35 -17.89 23.86
N CYS A 698 4.05 -18.95 24.24
CA CYS A 698 4.02 -20.25 23.58
C CYS A 698 2.82 -21.14 24.00
N GLY A 699 1.76 -20.56 24.57
CA GLY A 699 0.53 -21.29 24.92
C GLY A 699 0.65 -22.15 26.17
N GLY A 700 1.47 -21.74 27.14
CA GLY A 700 1.69 -22.48 28.39
C GLY A 700 2.74 -23.59 28.27
N TYR A 701 3.74 -23.39 27.40
CA TYR A 701 4.84 -24.33 27.20
C TYR A 701 5.90 -24.18 28.29
N TYR A 702 5.68 -24.79 29.46
CA TYR A 702 6.52 -24.62 30.66
C TYR A 702 7.71 -25.59 30.76
N ASN A 703 7.84 -26.54 29.83
CA ASN A 703 8.92 -27.54 29.81
C ASN A 703 9.67 -27.45 28.49
N PHE A 704 10.94 -27.09 28.51
CA PHE A 704 11.75 -26.92 27.31
C PHE A 704 13.24 -27.13 27.59
N THR A 705 14.04 -27.29 26.55
CA THR A 705 15.49 -27.44 26.67
C THR A 705 16.22 -26.11 26.52
N LEU A 706 17.42 -25.98 27.11
CA LEU A 706 18.30 -24.85 26.84
C LEU A 706 18.68 -24.79 25.36
N SER A 707 18.90 -25.95 24.73
CA SER A 707 19.10 -26.05 23.27
C SER A 707 17.96 -25.39 22.50
N ARG A 708 16.70 -25.63 22.89
CA ARG A 708 15.54 -24.96 22.26
C ARG A 708 15.56 -23.45 22.47
N LEU A 709 15.99 -22.95 23.63
CA LEU A 709 16.08 -21.51 23.85
C LEU A 709 17.19 -20.88 23.01
N LEU A 710 18.30 -21.58 22.78
CA LEU A 710 19.44 -21.11 21.98
C LEU A 710 19.20 -21.22 20.46
N ASP A 711 18.27 -22.08 20.04
CA ASP A 711 17.86 -22.22 18.64
C ASP A 711 16.87 -21.11 18.26
N HIS A 712 17.38 -20.12 17.52
CA HIS A 712 16.63 -18.94 17.09
C HIS A 712 15.94 -19.14 15.73
N ASP A 713 16.21 -20.24 15.03
CA ASP A 713 15.61 -20.58 13.73
C ASP A 713 14.23 -21.24 13.88
N VAL A 714 13.93 -21.79 15.06
CA VAL A 714 12.63 -22.38 15.36
C VAL A 714 11.60 -21.29 15.64
N ASP A 715 10.62 -21.16 14.73
CA ASP A 715 9.52 -20.22 14.90
C ASP A 715 8.66 -20.58 16.12
N SER A 716 8.47 -19.61 17.02
CA SER A 716 7.62 -19.70 18.20
C SER A 716 6.89 -18.40 18.44
N ASP A 717 5.73 -18.44 19.10
CA ASP A 717 5.01 -17.21 19.45
C ASP A 717 5.74 -16.40 20.54
N GLY A 718 6.45 -17.09 21.45
CA GLY A 718 7.38 -16.53 22.42
C GLY A 718 8.75 -16.18 21.81
N ILE A 719 9.44 -15.21 22.41
CA ILE A 719 10.84 -14.86 22.09
C ILE A 719 11.71 -15.24 23.29
N SER A 720 12.75 -16.05 23.07
CA SER A 720 13.56 -16.59 24.17
C SER A 720 14.44 -15.50 24.80
N PRO A 721 14.80 -15.62 26.10
CA PRO A 721 15.71 -14.67 26.75
C PRO A 721 17.08 -14.61 26.05
N THR A 722 17.55 -15.71 25.45
CA THR A 722 18.82 -15.73 24.71
C THR A 722 18.75 -14.87 23.45
N GLN A 723 17.61 -14.85 22.76
CA GLN A 723 17.39 -14.03 21.57
C GLN A 723 17.19 -12.56 21.91
N ILE A 724 16.53 -12.26 23.04
CA ILE A 724 16.32 -10.88 23.51
C ILE A 724 17.65 -10.28 23.99
N PHE A 725 18.34 -10.98 24.90
CA PHE A 725 19.46 -10.45 25.68
C PHE A 725 20.85 -10.92 25.20
N GLY A 726 20.95 -11.81 24.21
CA GLY A 726 22.22 -12.26 23.61
C GLY A 726 22.99 -13.26 24.46
N LEU A 727 22.29 -14.07 25.25
CA LEU A 727 22.91 -14.95 26.25
C LEU A 727 23.38 -16.26 25.63
N ASN A 728 24.66 -16.58 25.80
CA ASN A 728 25.24 -17.84 25.36
C ASN A 728 24.95 -19.01 26.33
N ARG A 729 25.29 -20.23 25.91
CA ARG A 729 25.03 -21.45 26.70
C ARG A 729 25.63 -21.37 28.11
N ASP A 730 26.91 -21.01 28.25
CA ASP A 730 27.59 -20.99 29.56
C ASP A 730 26.94 -19.99 30.52
N THR A 731 26.58 -18.82 30.01
CA THR A 731 25.89 -17.79 30.79
C THR A 731 24.52 -18.29 31.24
N MET A 732 23.74 -18.90 30.34
CA MET A 732 22.43 -19.45 30.67
C MET A 732 22.53 -20.60 31.68
N VAL A 733 23.46 -21.54 31.52
CA VAL A 733 23.65 -22.65 32.48
C VAL A 733 23.94 -22.10 33.88
N ARG A 734 24.81 -21.10 34.01
CA ARG A 734 25.12 -20.46 35.30
C ARG A 734 23.88 -19.78 35.90
N LEU A 735 23.15 -19.00 35.11
CA LEU A 735 21.95 -18.29 35.57
C LEU A 735 20.85 -19.28 36.00
N LEU A 736 20.60 -20.29 35.18
CA LEU A 736 19.54 -21.28 35.40
C LEU A 736 19.81 -22.15 36.64
N ASN A 737 21.06 -22.56 36.88
CA ASN A 737 21.41 -23.26 38.11
C ASN A 737 21.25 -22.36 39.34
N GLY A 738 21.67 -21.09 39.26
CA GLY A 738 21.46 -20.12 40.34
C GLY A 738 19.98 -19.87 40.62
N LEU A 739 19.16 -19.77 39.58
CA LEU A 739 17.70 -19.61 39.70
C LEU A 739 17.06 -20.84 40.33
N ALA A 740 17.41 -22.06 39.91
CA ALA A 740 16.86 -23.28 40.49
C ALA A 740 17.25 -23.49 41.95
N ALA A 741 18.44 -23.00 42.36
CA ALA A 741 18.87 -23.06 43.75
C ALA A 741 18.16 -22.03 44.65
N ASN A 742 17.93 -20.82 44.14
CA ASN A 742 17.40 -19.70 44.94
C ASN A 742 15.87 -19.55 44.84
N TYR A 743 15.25 -20.05 43.76
CA TYR A 743 13.82 -19.89 43.44
C TYR A 743 13.22 -21.22 42.95
N SER A 744 13.44 -22.29 43.73
CA SER A 744 13.00 -23.67 43.40
C SER A 744 11.48 -23.82 43.23
N GLU A 745 10.71 -22.89 43.79
CA GLU A 745 9.26 -22.74 43.68
C GLU A 745 8.80 -22.15 42.33
N PHE A 746 9.74 -21.69 41.48
CA PHE A 746 9.48 -21.22 40.12
C PHE A 746 10.13 -22.11 39.06
N ILE A 747 11.33 -22.64 39.32
CA ILE A 747 12.10 -23.32 38.27
C ILE A 747 12.91 -24.49 38.80
N THR A 748 12.98 -25.55 38.00
CA THR A 748 13.86 -26.70 38.20
C THR A 748 14.62 -26.96 36.90
N VAL A 749 15.90 -27.31 37.00
CA VAL A 749 16.73 -27.60 35.82
C VAL A 749 17.48 -28.90 35.98
N SER A 750 17.76 -29.57 34.85
CA SER A 750 18.55 -30.79 34.81
C SER A 750 19.58 -30.67 33.69
N PHE A 751 20.82 -30.39 34.08
CA PHE A 751 21.98 -30.34 33.19
C PHE A 751 22.87 -31.56 33.46
N THR A 752 22.88 -32.51 32.53
CA THR A 752 23.82 -33.64 32.49
C THR A 752 24.44 -33.71 31.09
N ILE A 753 25.35 -34.65 30.84
CA ILE A 753 26.07 -34.75 29.56
C ILE A 753 25.11 -34.85 28.35
N ASP A 754 23.93 -35.47 28.54
CA ASP A 754 22.94 -35.69 27.48
C ASP A 754 21.59 -34.96 27.69
N LEU A 755 21.45 -34.16 28.75
CA LEU A 755 20.19 -33.47 29.09
C LEU A 755 20.44 -32.01 29.44
N ASP A 756 19.59 -31.11 28.91
CA ASP A 756 19.60 -29.68 29.24
C ASP A 756 18.19 -29.13 29.48
N ASN A 757 17.41 -29.88 30.25
CA ASN A 757 16.01 -29.60 30.50
C ASN A 757 15.79 -28.46 31.51
N ILE A 758 14.78 -27.64 31.21
CA ILE A 758 14.28 -26.54 32.04
C ILE A 758 12.79 -26.77 32.26
N TYR A 759 12.39 -26.79 33.53
CA TYR A 759 11.00 -26.99 33.96
C TYR A 759 10.57 -25.77 34.77
N LEU A 760 9.66 -24.97 34.22
CA LEU A 760 8.97 -23.91 34.96
C LEU A 760 7.76 -24.50 35.67
N LYS A 761 7.44 -23.97 36.85
CA LYS A 761 6.25 -24.33 37.60
C LYS A 761 5.01 -23.72 36.94
N SER A 762 4.11 -24.56 36.43
CA SER A 762 2.92 -24.15 35.65
C SER A 762 1.85 -23.41 36.46
N GLU A 763 1.90 -23.51 37.78
CA GLU A 763 1.07 -22.79 38.74
C GLU A 763 1.53 -21.35 39.00
N LYS A 764 2.69 -20.98 38.46
CA LYS A 764 3.24 -19.62 38.50
C LYS A 764 3.15 -18.95 37.13
N SER A 765 3.25 -17.64 37.13
CA SER A 765 3.21 -16.78 35.95
C SER A 765 4.35 -15.77 35.98
N SER A 766 4.52 -15.04 34.88
CA SER A 766 5.42 -13.88 34.85
C SER A 766 5.01 -12.79 35.83
N GLU A 767 3.72 -12.67 36.16
CA GLU A 767 3.23 -11.72 37.17
C GLU A 767 3.69 -12.11 38.58
N ASP A 768 3.68 -13.41 38.93
CA ASP A 768 4.22 -13.89 40.21
C ASP A 768 5.73 -13.60 40.35
N VAL A 769 6.47 -13.62 39.24
CA VAL A 769 7.91 -13.29 39.26
C VAL A 769 8.14 -11.79 39.56
N LEU A 770 7.18 -10.91 39.27
CA LEU A 770 7.31 -9.49 39.59
C LEU A 770 7.38 -9.22 41.10
N GLU A 771 6.85 -10.11 41.93
CA GLU A 771 6.88 -10.01 43.40
C GLU A 771 8.29 -10.22 43.98
N LEU A 772 9.25 -10.68 43.17
CA LEU A 772 10.64 -10.89 43.57
C LEU A 772 11.51 -9.62 43.47
N PHE A 773 10.98 -8.50 42.94
CA PHE A 773 11.71 -7.25 42.70
C PHE A 773 11.54 -6.17 43.76
#